data_AF-A0AB39RBH2-F1
#
_entry.id   AF-A0AB39RBH2-F1
#
_cell.length_a   1.000
_cell.length_b   1.000
_cell.length_c   1.000
_cell.angle_alpha   90.00
_cell.angle_beta   90.00
_cell.angle_gamma   90.00
#
_symmetry.space_group_name_H-M   'P 1'
#
loop_
_entity.id
_entity.type
_entity.pdbx_description
1 polymer ?
#
loop_
_entity_poly.entity_id
_entity_poly.type
_entity_poly.pdbx_seq_one_letter_code
_entity_poly.pdbx_strand_id
1 'polypeptide(L)'
;MDLTDLARLPGAVDQNFEALTRAVVSRRYGALGTMRERRNQPGVEFYLPVDHAGGLGDPGRVWGWSCKWFILNSRNEFSAGQRTQIEDSLTLAIKHVAGLTDFVLCLPQRPAKGDEQWINGLARQDVKVRLWSGENFDSELAGHDELRSTFFGELVLTPEALTRAHEQSVAPIAARWAPQLHTAHHVQHRIERALLRPASFEWLQQRTDDITARLQALRAGLGGLDAAVREDGERIADDGEGFVDYLRAVVDAGRGLRPWEVRELLADQQPPRTSPRTLRRLVLKLRQRHLAQAPLVTGLAAEIRDIVQWLTAMQSDVEAPLLAVVAAAGQGKTHLAAQITSQADQPTAGVFIQGASLHTGDTLDDLARQVPGLRVDRFDDLLEALNSAGGRAGCRIPLVIDGLNEAERPLQWRNLIARLVPALDRYPHVTVIVTLREVLADQILPQTTVSLELEWHRAEVDDILRAYFGHYLINPGDAWLPLDTFHNPLFVRMYCEAANHDRRQPVGAEALPQSLIGVFERYREGVTERLALDPARMPVPADQIKRRLATLARHLWTHNVRRLPFDEAREILDAGQPDWAESLLRRLVEEGVIFREEIRGSDDTECGFVFDRLAGYLIADALLVRMRYDDVNEQLAEATLWQSLLGEQTHSLGEDVLIALISLVPRRFTGHHLWRVAPAEHRALVLAQELLTESRFLDDETVDALATALITAPPGTKRGRPAFSRLWEVRRSAPHRLNATFLDRVLRQLPLAQRDLSWSEWARGRAENRLTADVAQAVDRWSRSSSRSESDDLNALAIGWLLTSTDTSMRDLATKALQRYGRPEPQRLFDLAARMLDVDDPYVVERLVAAAFGAASTHQMPDPGGPLEQALRDWLVQLRDRFLDGESTPTSHEQLRGYMRATYEFAGTLHHASVPNGVDAFALRFAAAGPADVMEDDDPNAEECNRTFGLDFENYVIGGAITGRRNYDFKHPAFLIARAEVRARVWELGWREKDFGSIDQAISSSTDHAYGTRRKVERYGKKYGWIAYHEMVGRLVDTGRSPSPFGEAERLMPDLDPTFPDRPPVTPMPLPAWAPAEPTDDQRWLVSGTVAVPDQLWSPEELHSVDGGWLLVEGYLNHRRDGRTVFGFFRTLLLEPQDTVLAQQLANERPYPGNDFFPSLPTVRDVLAGERPSPRCARRWYCWTSNCRTSVGWT
;
A
#
# COMPACT_ATOMS: atom_id res chain seq x y z
N MET A 1 55.02 -17.55 -16.99
CA MET A 1 53.62 -17.95 -16.67
C MET A 1 53.20 -19.00 -17.67
N ASP A 2 52.31 -19.93 -17.35
CA ASP A 2 51.69 -20.79 -18.37
C ASP A 2 50.23 -20.38 -18.56
N LEU A 3 49.91 -19.76 -19.71
CA LEU A 3 48.55 -19.31 -20.00
C LEU A 3 47.55 -20.47 -20.07
N THR A 4 48.01 -21.71 -20.29
CA THR A 4 47.13 -22.89 -20.29
C THR A 4 46.56 -23.22 -18.91
N ASP A 5 47.15 -22.69 -17.83
CA ASP A 5 46.62 -22.83 -16.47
C ASP A 5 45.27 -22.14 -16.27
N LEU A 6 44.86 -21.22 -17.16
CA LEU A 6 43.50 -20.66 -17.19
C LEU A 6 42.41 -21.72 -17.33
N ALA A 7 42.74 -22.90 -17.87
CA ALA A 7 41.82 -24.04 -17.94
C ALA A 7 41.41 -24.59 -16.56
N ARG A 8 42.10 -24.19 -15.48
CA ARG A 8 41.76 -24.54 -14.10
C ARG A 8 40.70 -23.62 -13.50
N LEU A 9 40.45 -22.46 -14.10
CA LEU A 9 39.39 -21.55 -13.66
C LEU A 9 38.02 -22.11 -14.08
N PRO A 10 36.97 -21.91 -13.27
CA PRO A 10 35.61 -22.28 -13.66
C PRO A 10 35.17 -21.49 -14.91
N GLY A 11 34.35 -22.11 -15.78
CA GLY A 11 33.85 -21.51 -17.02
C GLY A 11 34.56 -22.00 -18.29
N ALA A 12 34.19 -21.42 -19.43
CA ALA A 12 34.79 -21.75 -20.72
C ALA A 12 36.20 -21.14 -20.83
N VAL A 13 37.16 -21.92 -21.32
CA VAL A 13 38.59 -21.56 -21.24
C VAL A 13 38.95 -20.38 -22.18
N ASP A 14 38.30 -20.34 -23.34
CA ASP A 14 38.33 -19.21 -24.26
C ASP A 14 37.82 -17.92 -23.60
N GLN A 15 36.70 -17.98 -22.87
CA GLN A 15 36.17 -16.83 -22.12
C GLN A 15 37.09 -16.38 -20.99
N ASN A 16 37.74 -17.30 -20.28
CA ASN A 16 38.72 -16.96 -19.25
C ASN A 16 39.97 -16.29 -19.85
N PHE A 17 40.38 -16.70 -21.04
CA PHE A 17 41.49 -16.08 -21.78
C PHE A 17 41.14 -14.69 -22.31
N GLU A 18 39.91 -14.52 -22.81
CA GLU A 18 39.36 -13.21 -23.16
C GLU A 18 39.28 -12.29 -21.94
N ALA A 19 38.82 -12.80 -20.79
CA ALA A 19 38.72 -12.05 -19.54
C ALA A 19 40.10 -11.58 -19.06
N LEU A 20 41.13 -12.43 -19.13
CA LEU A 20 42.51 -12.02 -18.84
C LEU A 20 42.97 -10.90 -19.78
N THR A 21 42.78 -11.10 -21.09
CA THR A 21 43.23 -10.14 -22.11
C THR A 21 42.53 -8.79 -21.94
N ARG A 22 41.22 -8.82 -21.64
CA ARG A 22 40.41 -7.64 -21.31
C ARG A 22 40.93 -6.94 -20.05
N ALA A 23 41.20 -7.68 -18.98
CA ALA A 23 41.70 -7.11 -17.74
C ALA A 23 43.08 -6.44 -17.93
N VAL A 24 43.98 -7.09 -18.68
CA VAL A 24 45.28 -6.52 -19.05
C VAL A 24 45.11 -5.21 -19.84
N VAL A 25 44.29 -5.22 -20.90
CA VAL A 25 44.11 -4.03 -21.74
C VAL A 25 43.44 -2.89 -20.99
N SER A 26 42.39 -3.19 -20.20
CA SER A 26 41.71 -2.22 -19.37
C SER A 26 42.68 -1.57 -18.36
N ARG A 27 43.49 -2.38 -17.67
CA ARG A 27 44.42 -1.90 -16.64
C ARG A 27 45.58 -1.08 -17.21
N ARG A 28 46.15 -1.50 -18.34
CA ARG A 28 47.31 -0.84 -18.96
C ARG A 28 46.94 0.37 -19.81
N TYR A 29 45.84 0.26 -20.54
CA TYR A 29 45.54 1.17 -21.65
C TYR A 29 44.18 1.86 -21.53
N GLY A 30 43.36 1.53 -20.52
CA GLY A 30 42.03 2.14 -20.34
C GLY A 30 42.05 3.66 -20.11
N ALA A 31 43.17 4.23 -19.64
CA ALA A 31 43.32 5.69 -19.54
C ALA A 31 43.54 6.39 -20.90
N LEU A 32 43.85 5.64 -21.96
CA LEU A 32 44.13 6.19 -23.29
C LEU A 32 42.87 6.36 -24.15
N GLY A 33 41.75 5.77 -23.75
CA GLY A 33 40.49 5.84 -24.47
C GLY A 33 39.49 4.80 -23.98
N THR A 34 38.26 4.89 -24.47
CA THR A 34 37.18 3.99 -24.01
C THR A 34 37.21 2.67 -24.79
N MET A 35 37.41 1.56 -24.08
CA MET A 35 37.32 0.22 -24.63
C MET A 35 35.88 -0.11 -25.04
N ARG A 36 35.70 -0.63 -26.27
CA ARG A 36 34.40 -0.92 -26.90
C ARG A 36 34.31 -2.38 -27.35
N GLU A 37 33.12 -2.93 -27.28
CA GLU A 37 32.79 -4.29 -27.73
C GLU A 37 31.32 -4.27 -28.22
N ARG A 38 30.95 -5.12 -29.19
CA ARG A 38 29.56 -5.19 -29.69
C ARG A 38 29.06 -6.63 -29.64
N ARG A 39 27.77 -6.81 -29.41
CA ARG A 39 27.13 -8.11 -29.58
C ARG A 39 27.37 -8.63 -31.00
N ASN A 40 27.95 -9.82 -31.11
CA ASN A 40 28.41 -10.40 -32.38
C ASN A 40 29.45 -9.55 -33.11
N GLN A 41 30.33 -8.82 -32.40
CA GLN A 41 31.45 -8.09 -33.01
C GLN A 41 32.28 -9.06 -33.85
N PRO A 42 32.26 -8.94 -35.19
CA PRO A 42 32.92 -9.92 -36.03
C PRO A 42 34.43 -9.65 -36.01
N GLY A 43 35.21 -10.66 -35.64
CA GLY A 43 36.65 -10.72 -35.88
C GLY A 43 37.58 -10.26 -34.75
N VAL A 44 37.10 -9.43 -33.83
CA VAL A 44 37.80 -9.07 -32.58
C VAL A 44 36.84 -9.19 -31.42
N GLU A 45 37.36 -9.53 -30.25
CA GLU A 45 36.53 -9.63 -29.05
C GLU A 45 36.29 -8.23 -28.46
N PHE A 46 37.22 -7.30 -28.66
CA PHE A 46 37.05 -5.89 -28.28
C PHE A 46 38.06 -4.98 -28.99
N TYR A 47 37.81 -3.66 -28.95
CA TYR A 47 38.69 -2.65 -29.53
C TYR A 47 38.74 -1.36 -28.70
N LEU A 48 39.79 -0.56 -28.87
CA LEU A 48 40.00 0.70 -28.15
C LEU A 48 40.41 1.79 -29.16
N PRO A 49 39.54 2.80 -29.41
CA PRO A 49 39.92 4.06 -30.01
C PRO A 49 40.79 4.85 -29.04
N VAL A 50 41.95 5.32 -29.51
CA VAL A 50 42.87 6.11 -28.69
C VAL A 50 42.40 7.57 -28.73
N ASP A 51 42.00 8.07 -27.57
CA ASP A 51 41.55 9.45 -27.34
C ASP A 51 42.69 10.33 -26.75
N HIS A 52 43.64 9.70 -26.05
CA HIS A 52 44.78 10.34 -25.42
C HIS A 52 46.11 9.67 -25.82
N ALA A 53 47.14 10.48 -26.07
CA ALA A 53 48.45 9.97 -26.47
C ALA A 53 49.09 9.09 -25.39
N GLY A 54 49.68 7.96 -25.78
CA GLY A 54 50.38 7.07 -24.84
C GLY A 54 50.93 5.80 -25.48
N GLY A 55 50.95 4.70 -24.71
CA GLY A 55 51.57 3.41 -25.10
C GLY A 55 50.98 2.78 -26.37
N LEU A 56 49.76 3.15 -26.77
CA LEU A 56 49.11 2.71 -28.01
C LEU A 56 49.29 3.71 -29.18
N GLY A 57 49.99 4.82 -28.97
CA GLY A 57 50.24 5.88 -29.96
C GLY A 57 49.41 7.14 -29.74
N ASP A 58 49.29 7.97 -30.78
CA ASP A 58 48.57 9.25 -30.76
C ASP A 58 47.05 9.10 -30.97
N PRO A 59 46.23 10.11 -30.60
CA PRO A 59 44.79 10.09 -30.81
C PRO A 59 44.38 9.84 -32.27
N GLY A 60 43.32 9.05 -32.46
CA GLY A 60 42.81 8.65 -33.78
C GLY A 60 43.25 7.26 -34.26
N ARG A 61 44.11 6.55 -33.51
CA ARG A 61 44.39 5.12 -33.73
C ARG A 61 43.27 4.26 -33.16
N VAL A 62 43.03 3.09 -33.75
CA VAL A 62 42.04 2.12 -33.26
C VAL A 62 42.68 0.74 -33.21
N TRP A 63 42.76 0.19 -32.00
CA TRP A 63 43.37 -1.11 -31.74
C TRP A 63 42.28 -2.16 -31.49
N GLY A 64 42.34 -3.31 -32.15
CA GLY A 64 41.41 -4.42 -31.94
C GLY A 64 42.13 -5.69 -31.51
N TRP A 65 41.62 -6.39 -30.49
CA TRP A 65 42.19 -7.62 -29.95
C TRP A 65 41.31 -8.83 -30.31
N SER A 66 41.90 -9.83 -30.97
CA SER A 66 41.25 -11.09 -31.33
C SER A 66 41.86 -12.22 -30.49
N CYS A 67 41.06 -12.81 -29.60
CA CYS A 67 41.53 -13.85 -28.69
C CYS A 67 41.21 -15.22 -29.31
N LYS A 68 42.24 -16.04 -29.55
CA LYS A 68 42.05 -17.39 -30.09
C LYS A 68 42.67 -18.42 -29.17
N TRP A 69 41.82 -19.20 -28.50
CA TRP A 69 42.25 -20.31 -27.66
C TRP A 69 42.65 -21.52 -28.51
N PHE A 70 43.85 -21.47 -29.09
CA PHE A 70 44.41 -22.54 -29.92
C PHE A 70 45.46 -23.31 -29.14
N ILE A 71 45.15 -24.57 -28.80
CA ILE A 71 46.15 -25.53 -28.34
C ILE A 71 46.87 -26.07 -29.56
N LEU A 72 48.16 -25.75 -29.67
CA LEU A 72 48.98 -26.10 -30.82
C LEU A 72 49.50 -27.54 -30.69
N ASN A 73 49.90 -28.12 -31.82
CA ASN A 73 50.47 -29.46 -31.82
C ASN A 73 51.87 -29.49 -31.16
N SER A 74 52.47 -30.67 -31.01
CA SER A 74 53.82 -30.84 -30.42
C SER A 74 54.97 -30.05 -31.11
N ARG A 75 54.73 -29.49 -32.30
CA ARG A 75 55.67 -28.63 -33.04
C ARG A 75 55.28 -27.15 -33.03
N ASN A 76 54.23 -26.78 -32.28
CA ASN A 76 53.62 -25.45 -32.23
C ASN A 76 53.12 -24.93 -33.59
N GLU A 77 52.72 -25.81 -34.51
CA GLU A 77 52.23 -25.42 -35.84
C GLU A 77 50.70 -25.26 -35.88
N PHE A 78 50.20 -24.31 -36.67
CA PHE A 78 48.76 -24.19 -36.94
C PHE A 78 48.24 -25.27 -37.89
N SER A 79 47.01 -25.72 -37.64
CA SER A 79 46.23 -26.45 -38.63
C SER A 79 45.71 -25.52 -39.73
N ALA A 80 45.34 -26.08 -40.88
CA ALA A 80 44.73 -25.32 -41.98
C ALA A 80 43.47 -24.56 -41.52
N GLY A 81 42.63 -25.19 -40.68
CA GLY A 81 41.42 -24.56 -40.14
C GLY A 81 41.71 -23.38 -39.21
N GLN A 82 42.75 -23.46 -38.38
CA GLN A 82 43.17 -22.35 -37.51
C GLN A 82 43.65 -21.14 -38.33
N ARG A 83 44.40 -21.38 -39.40
CA ARG A 83 44.81 -20.30 -40.31
C ARG A 83 43.61 -19.61 -40.97
N THR A 84 42.63 -20.39 -41.46
CA THR A 84 41.38 -19.85 -42.01
C THR A 84 40.63 -19.00 -40.99
N GLN A 85 40.50 -19.46 -39.74
CA GLN A 85 39.82 -18.69 -38.68
C GLN A 85 40.50 -17.34 -38.38
N ILE A 86 41.84 -17.28 -38.42
CA ILE A 86 42.59 -16.03 -38.21
C ILE A 86 42.36 -15.07 -39.39
N GLU A 87 42.44 -15.57 -40.63
CA GLU A 87 42.20 -14.75 -41.83
C GLU A 87 40.77 -14.21 -41.88
N ASP A 88 39.80 -15.04 -41.55
CA ASP A 88 38.39 -14.65 -41.46
C ASP A 88 38.19 -13.60 -40.36
N SER A 89 38.81 -13.80 -39.19
CA SER A 89 38.73 -12.84 -38.08
C SER A 89 39.31 -11.47 -38.45
N LEU A 90 40.47 -11.43 -39.11
CA LEU A 90 41.06 -10.17 -39.58
C LEU A 90 40.18 -9.49 -40.64
N THR A 91 39.66 -10.26 -41.60
CA THR A 91 38.80 -9.74 -42.67
C THR A 91 37.51 -9.14 -42.09
N LEU A 92 36.92 -9.83 -41.12
CA LEU A 92 35.74 -9.37 -40.39
C LEU A 92 36.05 -8.12 -39.55
N ALA A 93 37.18 -8.09 -38.85
CA ALA A 93 37.59 -6.95 -38.04
C ALA A 93 37.76 -5.68 -38.90
N ILE A 94 38.45 -5.76 -40.04
CA ILE A 94 38.62 -4.63 -40.98
C ILE A 94 37.27 -4.14 -41.51
N LYS A 95 36.34 -5.06 -41.78
CA LYS A 95 35.02 -4.72 -42.31
C LYS A 95 34.12 -4.05 -41.28
N HIS A 96 34.19 -4.48 -40.01
CA HIS A 96 33.20 -4.16 -39.00
C HIS A 96 33.69 -3.19 -37.91
N VAL A 97 35.01 -3.04 -37.71
CA VAL A 97 35.59 -2.05 -36.79
C VAL A 97 36.00 -0.81 -37.58
N ALA A 98 35.23 0.27 -37.43
CA ALA A 98 35.47 1.52 -38.15
C ALA A 98 36.83 2.13 -37.77
N GLY A 99 37.67 2.39 -38.78
CA GLY A 99 38.97 3.05 -38.59
C GLY A 99 40.05 2.17 -37.93
N LEU A 100 39.90 0.84 -37.91
CA LEU A 100 40.89 -0.09 -37.36
C LEU A 100 42.28 0.17 -37.93
N THR A 101 43.28 0.43 -37.06
CA THR A 101 44.68 0.66 -37.46
C THR A 101 45.61 -0.48 -37.05
N ASP A 102 45.30 -1.18 -35.95
CA ASP A 102 46.11 -2.26 -35.41
C ASP A 102 45.23 -3.44 -35.00
N PHE A 103 45.57 -4.63 -35.49
CA PHE A 103 44.91 -5.89 -35.13
C PHE A 103 45.89 -6.75 -34.32
N VAL A 104 45.52 -7.08 -33.09
CA VAL A 104 46.33 -7.88 -32.17
C VAL A 104 45.74 -9.28 -32.07
N LEU A 105 46.44 -10.28 -32.61
CA LEU A 105 46.09 -11.68 -32.44
C LEU A 105 46.67 -12.19 -31.11
N CYS A 106 45.82 -12.63 -30.20
CA CYS A 106 46.21 -13.15 -28.90
C CYS A 106 46.10 -14.69 -28.89
N LEU A 107 47.20 -15.37 -28.54
CA LEU A 107 47.30 -16.83 -28.49
C LEU A 107 47.87 -17.28 -27.14
N PRO A 108 47.38 -18.40 -26.57
CA PRO A 108 47.92 -18.93 -25.31
C PRO A 108 49.34 -19.49 -25.48
N GLN A 109 49.70 -19.91 -26.69
CA GLN A 109 51.00 -20.50 -27.03
C GLN A 109 51.66 -19.76 -28.18
N ARG A 110 53.00 -19.69 -28.15
CA ARG A 110 53.78 -19.09 -29.22
C ARG A 110 53.84 -20.04 -30.42
N PRO A 111 53.40 -19.63 -31.62
CA PRO A 111 53.41 -20.48 -32.80
C PRO A 111 54.82 -20.68 -33.36
N ALA A 112 55.00 -21.68 -34.21
CA ALA A 112 56.28 -21.96 -34.87
C ALA A 112 56.74 -20.77 -35.71
N LYS A 113 58.06 -20.64 -35.91
CA LYS A 113 58.69 -19.51 -36.64
C LYS A 113 58.09 -19.28 -38.03
N GLY A 114 57.71 -20.34 -38.74
CA GLY A 114 57.06 -20.23 -40.06
C GLY A 114 55.66 -19.62 -39.98
N ASP A 115 54.90 -19.93 -38.93
CA ASP A 115 53.57 -19.38 -38.68
C ASP A 115 53.63 -17.93 -38.17
N GLU A 116 54.65 -17.55 -37.40
CA GLU A 116 54.89 -16.13 -37.06
C GLU A 116 55.18 -15.26 -38.29
N GLN A 117 56.02 -15.76 -39.20
CA GLN A 117 56.32 -15.08 -40.46
C GLN A 117 55.06 -14.94 -41.32
N TRP A 118 54.21 -15.98 -41.34
CA TRP A 118 52.92 -15.94 -42.00
C TRP A 118 51.98 -14.90 -41.38
N ILE A 119 51.83 -14.85 -40.04
CA ILE A 119 51.00 -13.84 -39.34
C ILE A 119 51.46 -12.42 -39.68
N ASN A 120 52.78 -12.16 -39.64
CA ASN A 120 53.32 -10.84 -39.97
C ASN A 120 53.04 -10.44 -41.43
N GLY A 121 52.91 -11.42 -42.33
CA GLY A 121 52.52 -11.24 -43.73
C GLY A 121 51.02 -11.02 -43.95
N LEU A 122 50.17 -11.14 -42.92
CA LEU A 122 48.71 -10.92 -43.03
C LEU A 122 48.31 -9.44 -43.02
N ALA A 123 49.24 -8.51 -42.79
CA ALA A 123 48.95 -7.09 -42.87
C ALA A 123 48.33 -6.74 -44.23
N ARG A 124 47.16 -6.09 -44.22
CA ARG A 124 46.42 -5.68 -45.42
C ARG A 124 45.97 -4.24 -45.28
N GLN A 125 46.02 -3.49 -46.39
CA GLN A 125 45.76 -2.04 -46.43
C GLN A 125 46.68 -1.29 -45.45
N ASP A 126 46.11 -0.48 -44.55
CA ASP A 126 46.79 0.32 -43.53
C ASP A 126 46.73 -0.31 -42.11
N VAL A 127 46.23 -1.56 -41.99
CA VAL A 127 46.07 -2.24 -40.69
C VAL A 127 47.30 -3.09 -40.36
N LYS A 128 47.96 -2.78 -39.23
CA LYS A 128 49.13 -3.54 -38.73
C LYS A 128 48.69 -4.75 -37.93
N VAL A 129 49.18 -5.94 -38.28
CA VAL A 129 48.94 -7.16 -37.51
C VAL A 129 50.06 -7.35 -36.49
N ARG A 130 49.69 -7.66 -35.24
CA ARG A 130 50.59 -7.92 -34.12
C ARG A 130 50.22 -9.24 -33.45
N LEU A 131 51.21 -9.92 -32.89
CA LEU A 131 51.01 -11.16 -32.15
C LEU A 131 51.29 -10.93 -30.66
N TRP A 132 50.33 -11.34 -29.82
CA TRP A 132 50.51 -11.53 -28.39
C TRP A 132 50.49 -13.02 -28.06
N SER A 133 51.59 -13.51 -27.50
CA SER A 133 51.73 -14.88 -26.99
C SER A 133 52.24 -14.86 -25.54
N GLY A 134 52.52 -16.02 -24.93
CA GLY A 134 52.92 -16.12 -23.52
C GLY A 134 53.95 -15.09 -23.04
N GLU A 135 55.02 -14.85 -23.81
CA GLU A 135 56.05 -13.85 -23.49
C GLU A 135 55.50 -12.41 -23.46
N ASN A 136 54.57 -12.07 -24.37
CA ASN A 136 53.92 -10.77 -24.39
C ASN A 136 53.03 -10.58 -23.17
N PHE A 137 52.22 -11.59 -22.81
CA PHE A 137 51.40 -11.52 -21.60
C PHE A 137 52.25 -11.40 -20.33
N ASP A 138 53.37 -12.12 -20.23
CA ASP A 138 54.34 -11.96 -19.14
C ASP A 138 54.87 -10.50 -19.08
N SER A 139 55.13 -9.85 -20.21
CA SER A 139 55.55 -8.44 -20.28
C SER A 139 54.42 -7.45 -19.96
N GLU A 140 53.21 -7.67 -20.48
CA GLU A 140 52.07 -6.79 -20.25
C GLU A 140 51.64 -6.82 -18.79
N LEU A 141 51.77 -7.97 -18.12
CA LEU A 141 51.49 -8.15 -16.70
C LEU A 141 52.65 -7.71 -15.78
N ALA A 142 53.82 -7.37 -16.32
CA ALA A 142 54.98 -6.98 -15.50
C ALA A 142 54.73 -5.67 -14.72
N GLY A 143 54.74 -5.72 -13.38
CA GLY A 143 54.38 -4.58 -12.53
C GLY A 143 52.88 -4.46 -12.23
N HIS A 144 52.11 -5.50 -12.56
CA HIS A 144 50.73 -5.74 -12.13
C HIS A 144 50.64 -7.16 -11.51
N ASP A 145 51.46 -7.42 -10.50
CA ASP A 145 51.57 -8.73 -9.84
C ASP A 145 50.24 -9.12 -9.16
N GLU A 146 49.49 -8.12 -8.69
CA GLU A 146 48.14 -8.29 -8.15
C GLU A 146 47.20 -8.90 -9.19
N LEU A 147 47.11 -8.31 -10.39
CA LEU A 147 46.28 -8.80 -11.50
C LEU A 147 46.74 -10.18 -11.99
N ARG A 148 48.05 -10.45 -11.97
CA ARG A 148 48.57 -11.79 -12.29
C ARG A 148 48.07 -12.83 -11.28
N SER A 149 48.04 -12.49 -10.00
CA SER A 149 47.61 -13.39 -8.93
C SER A 149 46.10 -13.70 -8.98
N THR A 150 45.26 -12.81 -9.53
CA THR A 150 43.79 -13.04 -9.65
C THR A 150 43.38 -14.07 -10.71
N PHE A 151 44.31 -14.44 -11.60
CA PHE A 151 44.12 -15.47 -12.64
C PHE A 151 44.98 -16.72 -12.42
N PHE A 152 46.15 -16.58 -11.79
CA PHE A 152 47.15 -17.66 -11.71
C PHE A 152 47.71 -17.92 -10.29
N GLY A 153 47.29 -17.17 -9.28
CA GLY A 153 47.91 -17.18 -7.94
C GLY A 153 46.92 -17.33 -6.79
N GLU A 154 47.27 -16.76 -5.64
CA GLU A 154 46.50 -16.90 -4.39
C GLU A 154 45.26 -15.99 -4.33
N LEU A 155 45.16 -14.99 -5.23
CA LEU A 155 44.02 -14.07 -5.32
C LEU A 155 42.90 -14.56 -6.26
N VAL A 156 42.94 -15.81 -6.73
CA VAL A 156 41.88 -16.40 -7.56
C VAL A 156 40.61 -16.62 -6.74
N LEU A 157 39.61 -15.76 -6.95
CA LEU A 157 38.28 -15.90 -6.32
C LEU A 157 37.31 -16.66 -7.23
N THR A 158 36.80 -17.80 -6.74
CA THR A 158 35.72 -18.56 -7.40
C THR A 158 34.36 -18.24 -6.76
N PRO A 159 33.24 -18.49 -7.46
CA PRO A 159 31.91 -18.32 -6.88
C PRO A 159 31.72 -19.08 -5.55
N GLU A 160 32.24 -20.31 -5.46
CA GLU A 160 32.14 -21.12 -4.23
C GLU A 160 32.95 -20.52 -3.07
N ALA A 161 34.11 -19.93 -3.37
CA ALA A 161 34.93 -19.26 -2.35
C ALA A 161 34.22 -18.02 -1.80
N LEU A 162 33.60 -17.22 -2.68
CA LEU A 162 32.83 -16.03 -2.30
C LEU A 162 31.57 -16.40 -1.51
N THR A 163 30.83 -17.44 -1.92
CA THR A 163 29.66 -17.92 -1.17
C THR A 163 30.04 -18.39 0.23
N ARG A 164 31.14 -19.14 0.36
CA ARG A 164 31.64 -19.59 1.67
C ARG A 164 32.11 -18.43 2.55
N ALA A 165 32.80 -17.45 1.97
CA ALA A 165 33.22 -16.24 2.68
C ALA A 165 31.99 -15.47 3.19
N HIS A 166 30.96 -15.30 2.35
CA HIS A 166 29.71 -14.67 2.73
C HIS A 166 29.01 -15.41 3.88
N GLU A 167 28.82 -16.73 3.77
CA GLU A 167 28.22 -17.56 4.83
C GLU A 167 28.93 -17.39 6.18
N GLN A 168 30.26 -17.34 6.17
CA GLN A 168 31.07 -17.13 7.37
C GLN A 168 30.94 -15.70 7.92
N SER A 169 30.90 -14.68 7.04
CA SER A 169 30.75 -13.28 7.47
C SER A 169 29.36 -12.98 8.05
N VAL A 170 28.30 -13.63 7.59
CA VAL A 170 26.92 -13.42 8.10
C VAL A 170 26.56 -14.31 9.29
N ALA A 171 27.35 -15.36 9.57
CA ALA A 171 27.11 -16.26 10.71
C ALA A 171 26.94 -15.54 12.06
N PRO A 172 27.72 -14.49 12.41
CA PRO A 172 27.53 -13.75 13.66
C PRO A 172 26.18 -13.01 13.78
N ILE A 173 25.51 -12.72 12.66
CA ILE A 173 24.23 -12.00 12.63
C ILE A 173 23.05 -12.91 12.26
N ALA A 174 23.25 -14.23 12.17
CA ALA A 174 22.22 -15.20 11.76
C ALA A 174 20.96 -15.19 12.66
N ALA A 175 21.08 -14.78 13.93
CA ALA A 175 19.94 -14.62 14.84
C ALA A 175 19.05 -13.39 14.50
N ARG A 176 19.52 -12.49 13.63
CA ARG A 176 18.83 -11.26 13.21
C ARG A 176 18.55 -11.19 11.73
N TRP A 177 19.37 -11.85 10.92
CA TRP A 177 19.13 -12.02 9.50
C TRP A 177 18.38 -13.32 9.24
N ALA A 178 17.10 -13.18 8.92
CA ALA A 178 16.26 -14.25 8.39
C ALA A 178 15.95 -13.94 6.92
N PRO A 179 16.58 -14.63 5.96
CA PRO A 179 16.37 -14.40 4.52
C PRO A 179 14.90 -14.49 4.11
N GLN A 180 14.15 -15.42 4.70
CA GLN A 180 12.72 -15.61 4.46
C GLN A 180 11.82 -14.47 4.96
N LEU A 181 12.35 -13.60 5.83
CA LEU A 181 11.67 -12.38 6.31
C LEU A 181 12.08 -11.14 5.52
N HIS A 182 12.99 -11.29 4.56
CA HIS A 182 13.41 -10.18 3.72
C HIS A 182 12.25 -9.65 2.88
N THR A 183 12.14 -8.34 2.78
CA THR A 183 11.19 -7.66 1.91
C THR A 183 11.94 -6.59 1.16
N ALA A 184 11.88 -6.63 -0.17
CA ALA A 184 12.54 -5.63 -1.00
C ALA A 184 11.86 -4.26 -0.85
N HIS A 185 12.68 -3.21 -0.87
CA HIS A 185 12.24 -1.83 -0.73
C HIS A 185 13.01 -0.91 -1.70
N HIS A 186 12.58 0.34 -1.82
CA HIS A 186 13.10 1.30 -2.79
C HIS A 186 14.64 1.48 -2.76
N VAL A 187 15.28 1.51 -1.58
CA VAL A 187 16.76 1.56 -1.49
C VAL A 187 17.42 0.32 -2.12
N GLN A 188 16.89 -0.87 -1.88
CA GLN A 188 17.42 -2.09 -2.51
C GLN A 188 17.30 -1.98 -4.03
N HIS A 189 16.15 -1.58 -4.56
CA HIS A 189 15.97 -1.44 -6.00
C HIS A 189 16.99 -0.47 -6.64
N ARG A 190 17.39 0.60 -5.93
CA ARG A 190 18.47 1.48 -6.38
C ARG A 190 19.83 0.79 -6.36
N ILE A 191 20.16 0.04 -5.31
CA ILE A 191 21.41 -0.71 -5.25
C ILE A 191 21.46 -1.81 -6.33
N GLU A 192 20.36 -2.52 -6.56
CA GLU A 192 20.26 -3.53 -7.61
C GLU A 192 20.38 -2.93 -9.02
N ARG A 193 19.90 -1.69 -9.20
CA ARG A 193 20.13 -0.90 -10.43
C ARG A 193 21.59 -0.52 -10.59
N ALA A 194 22.26 -0.04 -9.53
CA ALA A 194 23.70 0.25 -9.56
C ALA A 194 24.54 -1.01 -9.85
N LEU A 195 24.15 -2.16 -9.31
CA LEU A 195 24.76 -3.46 -9.54
C LEU A 195 24.42 -4.06 -10.91
N LEU A 196 23.54 -3.42 -11.69
CA LEU A 196 23.09 -3.89 -13.01
C LEU A 196 22.49 -5.29 -12.97
N ARG A 197 21.71 -5.62 -11.92
CA ARG A 197 21.05 -6.92 -11.80
C ARG A 197 19.98 -7.10 -12.89
N PRO A 198 19.80 -8.31 -13.45
CA PRO A 198 18.80 -8.56 -14.50
C PRO A 198 17.37 -8.15 -14.15
N ALA A 199 16.94 -8.35 -12.89
CA ALA A 199 15.61 -7.99 -12.41
C ALA A 199 15.33 -6.47 -12.48
N SER A 200 16.37 -5.64 -12.36
CA SER A 200 16.25 -4.17 -12.44
C SER A 200 15.74 -3.69 -13.80
N PHE A 201 15.84 -4.52 -14.85
CA PHE A 201 15.43 -4.17 -16.21
C PHE A 201 14.00 -4.61 -16.56
N GLU A 202 13.28 -5.30 -15.68
CA GLU A 202 11.91 -5.75 -15.94
C GLU A 202 10.95 -4.58 -16.15
N TRP A 203 11.08 -3.53 -15.34
CA TRP A 203 10.32 -2.30 -15.51
C TRP A 203 10.59 -1.66 -16.87
N LEU A 204 11.86 -1.58 -17.27
CA LEU A 204 12.24 -1.01 -18.56
C LEU A 204 11.67 -1.83 -19.71
N GLN A 205 11.77 -3.16 -19.65
CA GLN A 205 11.19 -4.07 -20.64
C GLN A 205 9.69 -3.84 -20.82
N GLN A 206 8.94 -3.82 -19.71
CA GLN A 206 7.49 -3.59 -19.75
C GLN A 206 7.16 -2.25 -20.40
N ARG A 207 7.89 -1.18 -20.07
CA ARG A 207 7.68 0.14 -20.66
C ARG A 207 8.09 0.21 -22.13
N THR A 208 9.12 -0.52 -22.53
CA THR A 208 9.51 -0.68 -23.94
C THR A 208 8.42 -1.38 -24.73
N ASP A 209 7.78 -2.40 -24.16
CA ASP A 209 6.66 -3.11 -24.79
C ASP A 209 5.40 -2.22 -24.89
N ASP A 210 5.10 -1.44 -23.85
CA ASP A 210 4.02 -0.45 -23.85
C ASP A 210 4.21 0.61 -24.95
N ILE A 211 5.43 1.17 -25.08
CA ILE A 211 5.75 2.12 -26.15
C ILE A 211 5.61 1.46 -27.52
N THR A 212 6.11 0.22 -27.67
CA THR A 212 5.99 -0.54 -28.93
C THR A 212 4.52 -0.66 -29.36
N ALA A 213 3.64 -1.08 -28.45
CA ALA A 213 2.21 -1.22 -28.73
C ALA A 213 1.55 0.13 -29.09
N ARG A 214 1.95 1.23 -28.42
CA ARG A 214 1.44 2.57 -28.72
C ARG A 214 1.94 3.11 -30.07
N LEU A 215 3.18 2.81 -30.45
CA LEU A 215 3.74 3.18 -31.77
C LEU A 215 3.06 2.39 -32.90
N GLN A 216 2.75 1.11 -32.70
CA GLN A 216 1.94 0.33 -33.63
C GLN A 216 0.54 0.91 -33.80
N ALA A 217 -0.12 1.29 -32.70
CA ALA A 217 -1.41 1.97 -32.74
C ALA A 217 -1.31 3.33 -33.44
N LEU A 218 -0.22 4.07 -33.25
CA LEU A 218 0.05 5.31 -33.97
C LEU A 218 0.09 5.03 -35.48
N ARG A 219 0.94 4.10 -35.95
CA ARG A 219 1.05 3.75 -37.38
C ARG A 219 -0.28 3.34 -37.98
N ALA A 220 -1.07 2.52 -37.28
CA ALA A 220 -2.41 2.13 -37.72
C ALA A 220 -3.37 3.32 -37.89
N GLY A 221 -3.19 4.39 -37.10
CA GLY A 221 -4.00 5.62 -37.18
C GLY A 221 -3.55 6.62 -38.25
N LEU A 222 -2.34 6.51 -38.80
CA LEU A 222 -1.78 7.48 -39.75
C LEU A 222 -2.49 7.49 -41.11
N GLY A 223 -3.10 6.36 -41.50
CA GLY A 223 -3.87 6.26 -42.75
C GLY A 223 -5.06 7.23 -42.81
N GLY A 224 -5.64 7.60 -41.66
CA GLY A 224 -6.77 8.53 -41.55
C GLY A 224 -6.39 10.01 -41.56
N LEU A 225 -5.10 10.35 -41.71
CA LEU A 225 -4.57 11.72 -41.66
C LEU A 225 -4.24 12.28 -43.06
N ASP A 226 -4.20 13.61 -43.20
CA ASP A 226 -3.77 14.27 -44.44
C ASP A 226 -2.28 14.04 -44.68
N ALA A 227 -1.83 14.13 -45.94
CA ALA A 227 -0.47 13.79 -46.35
C ALA A 227 0.62 14.45 -45.48
N ALA A 228 0.55 15.76 -45.24
CA ALA A 228 1.55 16.46 -44.43
C ALA A 228 1.56 16.02 -42.95
N VAL A 229 0.40 15.65 -42.40
CA VAL A 229 0.29 15.19 -41.00
C VAL A 229 0.67 13.72 -40.86
N ARG A 230 0.40 12.93 -41.90
CA ARG A 230 0.83 11.56 -42.02
C ARG A 230 2.35 11.47 -42.04
N GLU A 231 3.01 12.29 -42.87
CA GLU A 231 4.47 12.36 -42.93
C GLU A 231 5.09 12.79 -41.58
N ASP A 232 4.50 13.78 -40.91
CA ASP A 232 4.88 14.15 -39.53
C ASP A 232 4.73 12.96 -38.56
N GLY A 233 3.63 12.21 -38.67
CA GLY A 233 3.36 11.06 -37.82
C GLY A 233 4.23 9.84 -38.12
N GLU A 234 4.61 9.62 -39.38
CA GLU A 234 5.55 8.58 -39.80
C GLU A 234 6.93 8.87 -39.21
N ARG A 235 7.43 10.11 -39.33
CA ARG A 235 8.71 10.50 -38.71
C ARG A 235 8.72 10.33 -37.19
N ILE A 236 7.61 10.64 -36.51
CA ILE A 236 7.48 10.44 -35.07
C ILE A 236 7.47 8.94 -34.72
N ALA A 237 6.82 8.11 -35.54
CA ALA A 237 6.84 6.67 -35.35
C ALA A 237 8.25 6.09 -35.55
N ASP A 238 8.95 6.51 -36.61
CA ASP A 238 10.31 6.06 -36.92
C ASP A 238 11.32 6.46 -35.82
N ASP A 239 11.26 7.70 -35.33
CA ASP A 239 12.09 8.18 -34.22
C ASP A 239 11.78 7.45 -32.90
N GLY A 240 10.50 7.16 -32.66
CA GLY A 240 10.08 6.33 -31.51
C GLY A 240 10.55 4.89 -31.60
N GLU A 241 10.55 4.28 -32.79
CA GLU A 241 11.05 2.93 -33.02
C GLU A 241 12.58 2.85 -32.85
N GLY A 242 13.32 3.86 -33.33
CA GLY A 242 14.76 3.94 -33.06
C GLY A 242 15.08 4.01 -31.56
N PHE A 243 14.27 4.75 -30.78
CA PHE A 243 14.39 4.74 -29.33
C PHE A 243 14.06 3.37 -28.72
N VAL A 244 13.00 2.69 -29.18
CA VAL A 244 12.67 1.33 -28.73
C VAL A 244 13.82 0.35 -28.99
N ASP A 245 14.48 0.43 -30.15
CA ASP A 245 15.62 -0.43 -30.48
C ASP A 245 16.81 -0.18 -29.53
N TYR A 246 17.08 1.10 -29.22
CA TYR A 246 18.05 1.46 -28.19
C TYR A 246 17.68 0.86 -26.81
N LEU A 247 16.42 1.00 -26.38
CA LEU A 247 15.96 0.45 -25.10
C LEU A 247 16.11 -1.08 -25.04
N ARG A 248 15.75 -1.77 -26.13
CA ARG A 248 15.94 -3.22 -26.24
C ARG A 248 17.40 -3.62 -26.14
N ALA A 249 18.31 -2.87 -26.75
CA ALA A 249 19.74 -3.12 -26.61
C ALA A 249 20.20 -3.00 -25.14
N VAL A 250 19.72 -2.00 -24.41
CA VAL A 250 20.01 -1.85 -22.96
C VAL A 250 19.47 -3.03 -22.16
N VAL A 251 18.21 -3.42 -22.39
CA VAL A 251 17.60 -4.56 -21.67
C VAL A 251 18.31 -5.87 -21.99
N ASP A 252 18.61 -6.12 -23.27
CA ASP A 252 19.33 -7.32 -23.71
C ASP A 252 20.75 -7.39 -23.13
N ALA A 253 21.44 -6.24 -23.01
CA ALA A 253 22.75 -6.16 -22.37
C ALA A 253 22.65 -6.49 -20.87
N GLY A 254 21.69 -5.89 -20.16
CA GLY A 254 21.47 -6.10 -18.73
C GLY A 254 21.09 -7.54 -18.38
N ARG A 255 20.09 -8.10 -19.08
CA ARG A 255 19.64 -9.50 -18.87
C ARG A 255 20.67 -10.52 -19.35
N GLY A 256 21.49 -10.14 -20.33
CA GLY A 256 22.58 -10.95 -20.85
C GLY A 256 23.87 -10.93 -20.03
N LEU A 257 23.87 -10.36 -18.82
CA LEU A 257 25.05 -10.28 -17.93
C LEU A 257 26.25 -9.58 -18.61
N ARG A 258 25.98 -8.47 -19.30
CA ARG A 258 26.99 -7.63 -19.97
C ARG A 258 26.98 -6.22 -19.37
N PRO A 259 27.44 -6.05 -18.11
CA PRO A 259 27.38 -4.78 -17.40
C PRO A 259 28.18 -3.67 -18.07
N TRP A 260 29.26 -4.01 -18.78
CA TRP A 260 30.06 -3.05 -19.55
C TRP A 260 29.27 -2.47 -20.74
N GLU A 261 28.48 -3.29 -21.45
CA GLU A 261 27.68 -2.88 -22.61
C GLU A 261 26.55 -1.97 -22.17
N VAL A 262 25.93 -2.27 -21.02
CA VAL A 262 24.94 -1.37 -20.41
C VAL A 262 25.56 -0.02 -20.11
N ARG A 263 26.77 0.04 -19.53
CA ARG A 263 27.45 1.31 -19.24
C ARG A 263 27.75 2.11 -20.51
N GLU A 264 28.20 1.46 -21.58
CA GLU A 264 28.44 2.12 -22.86
C GLU A 264 27.14 2.70 -23.45
N LEU A 265 26.07 1.90 -23.47
CA LEU A 265 24.77 2.33 -23.97
C LEU A 265 24.15 3.45 -23.12
N LEU A 266 24.38 3.45 -21.80
CA LEU A 266 23.94 4.53 -20.92
C LEU A 266 24.78 5.81 -21.07
N ALA A 267 26.05 5.71 -21.45
CA ALA A 267 26.90 6.87 -21.73
C ALA A 267 26.52 7.53 -23.07
N ASP A 268 26.08 6.75 -24.07
CA ASP A 268 25.59 7.23 -25.37
C ASP A 268 24.05 7.20 -25.43
N GLN A 269 23.36 7.87 -24.50
CA GLN A 269 21.89 7.87 -24.49
C GLN A 269 21.31 8.46 -25.78
N GLN A 270 20.33 7.76 -26.37
CA GLN A 270 19.67 8.17 -27.61
C GLN A 270 18.18 8.47 -27.38
N PRO A 271 17.80 9.52 -26.63
CA PRO A 271 16.39 9.87 -26.46
C PRO A 271 15.75 10.29 -27.79
N PRO A 272 14.42 10.16 -27.95
CA PRO A 272 13.72 10.56 -29.17
C PRO A 272 13.99 12.03 -29.52
N ARG A 273 14.28 12.32 -30.78
CA ARG A 273 14.46 13.70 -31.28
C ARG A 273 13.13 14.47 -31.34
N THR A 274 12.01 13.74 -31.33
CA THR A 274 10.65 14.28 -31.36
C THR A 274 10.34 15.05 -30.09
N SER A 275 10.02 16.35 -30.25
CA SER A 275 9.61 17.17 -29.10
C SER A 275 8.23 16.74 -28.54
N PRO A 276 8.00 16.82 -27.21
CA PRO A 276 6.69 16.55 -26.60
C PRO A 276 5.56 17.41 -27.18
N ARG A 277 5.87 18.63 -27.63
CA ARG A 277 4.91 19.54 -28.28
C ARG A 277 4.46 19.00 -29.64
N THR A 278 5.38 18.44 -30.42
CA THR A 278 5.08 17.85 -31.73
C THR A 278 4.17 16.63 -31.57
N LEU A 279 4.50 15.74 -30.63
CA LEU A 279 3.68 14.58 -30.31
C LEU A 279 2.27 14.97 -29.82
N ARG A 280 2.16 15.98 -28.95
CA ARG A 280 0.87 16.51 -28.49
C ARG A 280 0.01 17.06 -29.64
N ARG A 281 0.62 17.76 -30.61
CA ARG A 281 -0.09 18.28 -31.80
C ARG A 281 -0.63 17.13 -32.65
N LEU A 282 0.12 16.04 -32.82
CA LEU A 282 -0.34 14.85 -33.53
C LEU A 282 -1.51 14.18 -32.82
N VAL A 283 -1.43 13.99 -31.50
CA VAL A 283 -2.53 13.43 -30.68
C VAL A 283 -3.81 14.27 -30.80
N LEU A 284 -3.70 15.60 -30.77
CA LEU A 284 -4.86 16.49 -30.96
C LEU A 284 -5.51 16.29 -32.33
N LYS A 285 -4.72 16.13 -33.40
CA LYS A 285 -5.24 15.86 -34.75
C LYS A 285 -5.90 14.48 -34.86
N LEU A 286 -5.34 13.45 -34.22
CA LEU A 286 -5.96 12.12 -34.13
C LEU A 286 -7.33 12.19 -33.42
N ARG A 287 -7.44 12.98 -32.34
CA ARG A 287 -8.70 13.18 -31.60
C ARG A 287 -9.73 13.96 -32.40
N GLN A 288 -9.32 15.01 -33.11
CA GLN A 288 -10.21 15.81 -33.97
C GLN A 288 -10.88 14.97 -35.06
N ARG A 289 -10.26 13.85 -35.48
CA ARG A 289 -10.81 12.91 -36.46
C ARG A 289 -11.51 11.70 -35.86
N HIS A 290 -11.70 11.68 -34.54
CA HIS A 290 -12.36 10.58 -33.82
C HIS A 290 -11.74 9.20 -34.11
N LEU A 291 -10.43 9.15 -34.34
CA LEU A 291 -9.73 7.88 -34.62
C LEU A 291 -9.65 7.04 -33.34
N ALA A 292 -9.98 5.75 -33.46
CA ALA A 292 -10.02 4.80 -32.33
C ALA A 292 -8.67 4.64 -31.62
N GLN A 293 -7.57 4.97 -32.30
CA GLN A 293 -6.19 4.88 -31.81
C GLN A 293 -5.78 6.07 -30.91
N ALA A 294 -6.53 7.18 -30.93
CA ALA A 294 -6.16 8.41 -30.22
C ALA A 294 -6.00 8.24 -28.68
N PRO A 295 -6.82 7.45 -27.97
CA PRO A 295 -6.61 7.17 -26.54
C PRO A 295 -5.31 6.42 -26.26
N LEU A 296 -4.95 5.45 -27.12
CA LEU A 296 -3.73 4.65 -26.96
C LEU A 296 -2.46 5.50 -27.15
N VAL A 297 -2.45 6.38 -28.15
CA VAL A 297 -1.29 7.26 -28.43
C VAL A 297 -1.13 8.38 -27.39
N THR A 298 -2.21 8.76 -26.70
CA THR A 298 -2.18 9.85 -25.70
C THR A 298 -1.11 9.65 -24.61
N GLY A 299 -0.87 8.41 -24.19
CA GLY A 299 0.08 8.08 -23.13
C GLY A 299 1.57 8.13 -23.56
N LEU A 300 1.86 8.14 -24.86
CA LEU A 300 3.23 7.95 -25.37
C LEU A 300 4.23 9.00 -24.84
N ALA A 301 3.81 10.26 -24.69
CA ALA A 301 4.67 11.32 -24.16
C ALA A 301 5.01 11.17 -22.68
N ALA A 302 4.14 10.52 -21.90
CA ALA A 302 4.39 10.24 -20.49
C ALA A 302 5.36 9.06 -20.37
N GLU A 303 5.12 7.96 -21.09
CA GLU A 303 6.01 6.78 -21.08
C GLU A 303 7.45 7.15 -21.47
N ILE A 304 7.64 7.92 -22.56
CA ILE A 304 8.98 8.36 -22.98
C ILE A 304 9.67 9.17 -21.87
N ARG A 305 8.94 10.07 -21.21
CA ARG A 305 9.49 10.90 -20.14
C ARG A 305 9.92 10.06 -18.95
N ASP A 306 9.06 9.14 -18.52
CA ASP A 306 9.32 8.28 -17.37
C ASP A 306 10.54 7.37 -17.64
N ILE A 307 10.67 6.83 -18.86
CA ILE A 307 11.84 6.04 -19.26
C ILE A 307 13.10 6.89 -19.29
N VAL A 308 13.09 8.08 -19.90
CA VAL A 308 14.28 8.96 -19.95
C VAL A 308 14.73 9.35 -18.55
N GLN A 309 13.78 9.66 -17.65
CA GLN A 309 14.09 9.92 -16.24
C GLN A 309 14.70 8.70 -15.57
N TRP A 310 14.15 7.51 -15.83
CA TRP A 310 14.66 6.25 -15.30
C TRP A 310 16.08 5.94 -15.80
N LEU A 311 16.37 6.13 -17.10
CA LEU A 311 17.70 5.94 -17.69
C LEU A 311 18.73 6.92 -17.10
N THR A 312 18.34 8.18 -16.90
CA THR A 312 19.19 9.18 -16.25
C THR A 312 19.50 8.79 -14.80
N ALA A 313 18.50 8.33 -14.05
CA ALA A 313 18.69 7.85 -12.69
C ALA A 313 19.56 6.58 -12.65
N MET A 314 19.38 5.68 -13.62
CA MET A 314 20.19 4.48 -13.77
C MET A 314 21.66 4.81 -14.03
N GLN A 315 21.94 5.72 -14.97
CA GLN A 315 23.30 6.16 -15.26
C GLN A 315 23.97 6.73 -14.00
N SER A 316 23.29 7.62 -13.29
CA SER A 316 23.80 8.20 -12.04
C SER A 316 24.10 7.15 -10.98
N ASP A 317 23.26 6.12 -10.82
CA ASP A 317 23.49 5.06 -9.84
C ASP A 317 24.64 4.14 -10.24
N VAL A 318 24.80 3.87 -11.53
CA VAL A 318 25.85 2.98 -12.07
C VAL A 318 27.23 3.63 -12.03
N GLU A 319 27.29 4.93 -12.30
CA GLU A 319 28.52 5.74 -12.27
C GLU A 319 28.96 6.13 -10.85
N ALA A 320 28.11 5.90 -9.83
CA ALA A 320 28.46 6.20 -8.45
C ALA A 320 29.68 5.37 -7.99
N PRO A 321 30.78 6.01 -7.55
CA PRO A 321 31.97 5.28 -7.09
C PRO A 321 31.69 4.58 -5.76
N LEU A 322 30.89 5.19 -4.89
CA LEU A 322 30.50 4.69 -3.57
C LEU A 322 29.02 4.98 -3.31
N LEU A 323 28.29 3.97 -2.81
CA LEU A 323 26.93 4.11 -2.32
C LEU A 323 26.93 4.12 -0.78
N ALA A 324 26.16 5.01 -0.18
CA ALA A 324 25.99 5.07 1.27
C ALA A 324 24.52 4.85 1.64
N VAL A 325 24.23 3.80 2.41
CA VAL A 325 22.90 3.57 2.98
C VAL A 325 22.81 4.26 4.33
N VAL A 326 22.01 5.31 4.40
CA VAL A 326 21.86 6.17 5.58
C VAL A 326 20.48 5.93 6.19
N ALA A 327 20.44 5.62 7.48
CA ALA A 327 19.18 5.37 8.19
C ALA A 327 19.35 5.46 9.70
N ALA A 328 18.27 5.79 10.40
CA ALA A 328 18.15 5.59 11.85
C ALA A 328 18.35 4.12 12.31
N ALA A 329 18.48 3.93 13.62
CA ALA A 329 18.58 2.60 14.23
C ALA A 329 17.29 1.77 14.02
N GLY A 330 17.43 0.45 13.85
CA GLY A 330 16.29 -0.46 13.65
C GLY A 330 15.68 -0.51 12.25
N GLN A 331 16.19 0.27 11.29
CA GLN A 331 15.66 0.37 9.92
C GLN A 331 16.01 -0.81 8.97
N GLY A 332 16.85 -1.75 9.43
CA GLY A 332 17.20 -2.95 8.66
C GLY A 332 18.47 -2.86 7.80
N LYS A 333 19.36 -1.88 8.03
CA LYS A 333 20.63 -1.72 7.26
C LYS A 333 21.47 -3.00 7.17
N THR A 334 21.76 -3.64 8.31
CA THR A 334 22.52 -4.90 8.36
C THR A 334 21.82 -6.05 7.64
N HIS A 335 20.48 -6.10 7.71
CA HIS A 335 19.68 -7.12 7.01
C HIS A 335 19.79 -6.92 5.49
N LEU A 336 19.66 -5.68 5.02
CA LEU A 336 19.86 -5.29 3.62
C LEU A 336 21.28 -5.61 3.13
N ALA A 337 22.31 -5.28 3.92
CA ALA A 337 23.71 -5.53 3.59
C ALA A 337 24.00 -7.04 3.41
N ALA A 338 23.50 -7.87 4.33
CA ALA A 338 23.59 -9.33 4.22
C ALA A 338 22.81 -9.85 3.00
N GLN A 339 21.61 -9.34 2.74
CA GLN A 339 20.81 -9.78 1.60
C GLN A 339 21.48 -9.45 0.26
N ILE A 340 22.00 -8.22 0.09
CA ILE A 340 22.60 -7.78 -1.18
C ILE A 340 23.89 -8.55 -1.49
N THR A 341 24.63 -8.99 -0.48
CA THR A 341 25.86 -9.77 -0.66
C THR A 341 25.62 -11.28 -0.81
N SER A 342 24.39 -11.75 -0.59
CA SER A 342 24.05 -13.17 -0.75
C SER A 342 24.07 -13.60 -2.23
N GLN A 343 24.33 -14.89 -2.49
CA GLN A 343 24.28 -15.46 -3.84
C GLN A 343 22.85 -15.64 -4.37
N ALA A 344 21.82 -15.47 -3.52
CA ALA A 344 20.43 -15.69 -3.93
C ALA A 344 20.12 -14.87 -5.20
N ASP A 345 19.84 -15.57 -6.29
CA ASP A 345 19.53 -15.01 -7.62
C ASP A 345 20.68 -14.30 -8.36
N GLN A 346 21.95 -14.60 -8.00
CA GLN A 346 23.13 -14.00 -8.61
C GLN A 346 24.16 -15.06 -9.10
N PRO A 347 25.00 -14.73 -10.10
CA PRO A 347 26.08 -15.62 -10.53
C PRO A 347 27.12 -15.92 -9.43
N THR A 348 27.34 -14.98 -8.51
CA THR A 348 28.29 -15.11 -7.40
C THR A 348 27.85 -14.26 -6.21
N ALA A 349 28.28 -14.65 -5.00
CA ALA A 349 28.11 -13.83 -3.79
C ALA A 349 29.02 -12.59 -3.79
N GLY A 350 28.64 -11.59 -3.01
CA GLY A 350 29.47 -10.43 -2.67
C GLY A 350 30.29 -10.65 -1.41
N VAL A 351 31.00 -9.60 -1.00
CA VAL A 351 31.79 -9.59 0.24
C VAL A 351 31.10 -8.72 1.27
N PHE A 352 30.87 -9.29 2.46
CA PHE A 352 30.26 -8.62 3.61
C PHE A 352 31.31 -8.44 4.71
N ILE A 353 31.55 -7.18 5.11
CA ILE A 353 32.48 -6.80 6.18
C ILE A 353 31.71 -6.01 7.24
N GLN A 354 31.92 -6.36 8.51
CA GLN A 354 31.39 -5.58 9.63
C GLN A 354 32.33 -4.43 9.97
N GLY A 355 31.84 -3.19 9.88
CA GLY A 355 32.56 -1.98 10.25
C GLY A 355 32.94 -1.93 11.73
N ALA A 356 32.21 -2.65 12.59
CA ALA A 356 32.53 -2.83 14.01
C ALA A 356 33.90 -3.48 14.27
N SER A 357 34.48 -4.16 13.28
CA SER A 357 35.78 -4.83 13.38
C SER A 357 36.97 -3.89 13.14
N LEU A 358 36.73 -2.61 12.86
CA LEU A 358 37.79 -1.61 12.76
C LEU A 358 38.19 -1.09 14.15
N HIS A 359 39.43 -1.36 14.54
CA HIS A 359 40.04 -0.89 15.78
C HIS A 359 40.85 0.39 15.59
N THR A 360 41.19 1.04 16.69
CA THR A 360 41.99 2.27 16.67
C THR A 360 43.36 2.03 16.01
N GLY A 361 43.58 2.69 14.87
CA GLY A 361 44.86 2.63 14.14
C GLY A 361 44.89 1.63 12.98
N ASP A 362 43.81 0.85 12.81
CA ASP A 362 43.64 -0.05 11.68
C ASP A 362 43.50 0.72 10.36
N THR A 363 43.85 0.03 9.28
CA THR A 363 43.80 0.51 7.89
C THR A 363 42.79 -0.31 7.08
N LEU A 364 42.56 0.07 5.81
CA LEU A 364 41.75 -0.75 4.90
C LEU A 364 42.36 -2.16 4.71
N ASP A 365 43.68 -2.30 4.82
CA ASP A 365 44.38 -3.58 4.68
C ASP A 365 44.08 -4.52 5.86
N ASP A 366 43.83 -3.99 7.06
CA ASP A 366 43.38 -4.77 8.21
C ASP A 366 42.00 -5.38 7.97
N LEU A 367 41.08 -4.61 7.35
CA LEU A 367 39.75 -5.10 6.98
C LEU A 367 39.80 -6.18 5.90
N ALA A 368 40.70 -6.05 4.91
CA ALA A 368 40.88 -7.07 3.88
C ALA A 368 41.29 -8.43 4.49
N ARG A 369 42.18 -8.41 5.47
CA ARG A 369 42.63 -9.62 6.19
C ARG A 369 41.54 -10.26 7.07
N GLN A 370 40.50 -9.52 7.41
CA GLN A 370 39.39 -10.02 8.23
C GLN A 370 38.33 -10.76 7.42
N VAL A 371 38.38 -10.73 6.08
CA VAL A 371 37.39 -11.44 5.25
C VAL A 371 37.61 -12.95 5.37
N PRO A 372 36.65 -13.70 5.96
CA PRO A 372 36.84 -15.12 6.23
C PRO A 372 37.06 -15.93 4.95
N GLY A 373 38.04 -16.83 4.99
CA GLY A 373 38.31 -17.75 3.88
C GLY A 373 39.06 -17.14 2.68
N LEU A 374 39.29 -15.82 2.66
CA LEU A 374 40.08 -15.15 1.62
C LEU A 374 41.48 -14.80 2.15
N ARG A 375 42.52 -15.07 1.37
CA ARG A 375 43.91 -14.72 1.71
C ARG A 375 44.31 -13.45 0.97
N VAL A 376 43.96 -12.30 1.54
CA VAL A 376 44.23 -11.00 0.93
C VAL A 376 44.82 -10.07 1.98
N ASP A 377 46.05 -9.61 1.73
CA ASP A 377 46.78 -8.75 2.68
C ASP A 377 46.50 -7.26 2.49
N ARG A 378 46.18 -6.83 1.26
CA ARG A 378 45.94 -5.41 0.91
C ARG A 378 44.54 -5.21 0.36
N PHE A 379 43.92 -4.09 0.69
CA PHE A 379 42.56 -3.78 0.22
C PHE A 379 42.49 -3.59 -1.30
N ASP A 380 43.51 -3.00 -1.91
CA ASP A 380 43.59 -2.88 -3.38
C ASP A 380 43.63 -4.25 -4.06
N ASP A 381 44.29 -5.25 -3.45
CA ASP A 381 44.34 -6.62 -3.97
C ASP A 381 42.97 -7.29 -3.89
N LEU A 382 42.18 -6.97 -2.84
CA LEU A 382 40.79 -7.43 -2.73
C LEU A 382 39.92 -6.84 -3.84
N LEU A 383 40.06 -5.54 -4.12
CA LEU A 383 39.33 -4.88 -5.21
C LEU A 383 39.70 -5.45 -6.58
N GLU A 384 40.98 -5.69 -6.84
CA GLU A 384 41.45 -6.29 -8.10
C GLU A 384 40.93 -7.74 -8.27
N ALA A 385 40.95 -8.52 -7.18
CA ALA A 385 40.45 -9.89 -7.16
C ALA A 385 38.94 -9.95 -7.42
N LEU A 386 38.15 -9.07 -6.77
CA LEU A 386 36.71 -8.97 -6.98
C LEU A 386 36.39 -8.44 -8.39
N ASN A 387 37.14 -7.46 -8.90
CA ASN A 387 36.95 -6.93 -10.25
C ASN A 387 37.19 -8.01 -11.31
N SER A 388 38.25 -8.81 -11.15
CA SER A 388 38.57 -9.94 -12.02
C SER A 388 37.48 -11.02 -11.94
N ALA A 389 36.99 -11.34 -10.73
CA ALA A 389 35.91 -12.31 -10.54
C ALA A 389 34.58 -11.84 -11.17
N GLY A 390 34.21 -10.57 -10.97
CA GLY A 390 33.01 -9.98 -11.56
C GLY A 390 33.07 -9.91 -13.09
N GLY A 391 34.25 -9.61 -13.64
CA GLY A 391 34.51 -9.67 -15.08
C GLY A 391 34.30 -11.07 -15.67
N ARG A 392 34.79 -12.12 -15.01
CA ARG A 392 34.54 -13.52 -15.42
C ARG A 392 33.08 -13.93 -15.28
N ALA A 393 32.41 -13.46 -14.22
CA ALA A 393 31.02 -13.80 -13.93
C ALA A 393 29.99 -12.94 -14.70
N GLY A 394 30.42 -11.92 -15.44
CA GLY A 394 29.53 -11.00 -16.16
C GLY A 394 28.66 -10.13 -15.23
N CYS A 395 29.14 -9.79 -14.04
CA CYS A 395 28.35 -9.00 -13.08
C CYS A 395 29.20 -7.95 -12.35
N ARG A 396 28.54 -7.07 -11.60
CA ARG A 396 29.18 -6.20 -10.61
C ARG A 396 29.04 -6.84 -9.23
N ILE A 397 30.15 -7.07 -8.54
CA ILE A 397 30.17 -7.70 -7.21
C ILE A 397 30.04 -6.61 -6.14
N PRO A 398 29.06 -6.72 -5.22
CA PRO A 398 28.95 -5.81 -4.09
C PRO A 398 30.01 -6.14 -3.02
N LEU A 399 30.74 -5.10 -2.58
CA LEU A 399 31.56 -5.12 -1.37
C LEU A 399 30.88 -4.20 -0.34
N VAL A 400 30.23 -4.78 0.66
CA VAL A 400 29.47 -4.03 1.67
C VAL A 400 30.24 -3.95 2.97
N ILE A 401 30.43 -2.73 3.48
CA ILE A 401 30.96 -2.45 4.82
C ILE A 401 29.81 -1.93 5.68
N ASP A 402 29.30 -2.80 6.55
CA ASP A 402 28.10 -2.53 7.35
C ASP A 402 28.42 -1.89 8.70
N GLY A 403 27.68 -0.85 9.08
CA GLY A 403 27.72 -0.28 10.42
C GLY A 403 28.98 0.52 10.72
N LEU A 404 29.33 1.52 9.88
CA LEU A 404 30.51 2.35 10.12
C LEU A 404 30.48 3.07 11.48
N ASN A 405 29.27 3.38 11.97
CA ASN A 405 29.01 3.96 13.30
C ASN A 405 29.26 2.99 14.47
N GLU A 406 29.57 1.71 14.20
CA GLU A 406 29.81 0.69 15.22
C GLU A 406 31.31 0.44 15.48
N ALA A 407 32.19 1.04 14.68
CA ALA A 407 33.64 0.99 14.86
C ALA A 407 34.08 1.56 16.21
N GLU A 408 35.26 1.17 16.71
CA GLU A 408 35.81 1.69 17.96
C GLU A 408 35.90 3.23 17.94
N ARG A 409 36.38 3.79 16.82
CA ARG A 409 36.42 5.24 16.54
C ARG A 409 35.83 5.57 15.15
N PRO A 410 34.53 5.87 15.04
CA PRO A 410 33.85 6.05 13.76
C PRO A 410 34.44 7.14 12.83
N LEU A 411 34.97 8.24 13.38
CA LEU A 411 35.55 9.32 12.57
C LEU A 411 36.82 8.93 11.81
N GLN A 412 37.48 7.82 12.16
CA GLN A 412 38.61 7.31 11.39
C GLN A 412 38.23 6.94 9.95
N TRP A 413 36.95 6.59 9.72
CA TRP A 413 36.41 6.31 8.40
C TRP A 413 36.52 7.48 7.43
N ARG A 414 36.51 8.73 7.91
CA ARG A 414 36.61 9.92 7.06
C ARG A 414 37.83 9.87 6.13
N ASN A 415 39.00 9.56 6.70
CA ASN A 415 40.24 9.50 5.94
C ASN A 415 40.32 8.22 5.09
N LEU A 416 39.81 7.09 5.58
CA LEU A 416 39.81 5.83 4.86
C LEU A 416 38.92 5.89 3.61
N ILE A 417 37.69 6.40 3.74
CA ILE A 417 36.76 6.58 2.62
C ILE A 417 37.29 7.60 1.62
N ALA A 418 37.81 8.75 2.09
CA ALA A 418 38.35 9.78 1.19
C ALA A 418 39.54 9.26 0.34
N ARG A 419 40.35 8.33 0.88
CA ARG A 419 41.43 7.66 0.13
C ARG A 419 40.92 6.58 -0.80
N LEU A 420 39.83 5.91 -0.42
CA LEU A 420 39.25 4.82 -1.21
C LEU A 420 38.56 5.31 -2.48
N VAL A 421 37.76 6.39 -2.41
CA VAL A 421 36.91 6.85 -3.52
C VAL A 421 37.65 7.00 -4.86
N PRO A 422 38.83 7.66 -4.94
CA PRO A 422 39.56 7.79 -6.21
C PRO A 422 40.08 6.46 -6.78
N ALA A 423 40.24 5.43 -5.95
CA ALA A 423 40.69 4.11 -6.41
C ALA A 423 39.58 3.32 -7.11
N LEU A 424 38.30 3.59 -6.80
CA LEU A 424 37.14 2.80 -7.23
C LEU A 424 36.86 2.88 -8.73
N ASP A 425 37.22 4.00 -9.38
CA ASP A 425 37.08 4.19 -10.83
C ASP A 425 37.83 3.12 -11.65
N ARG A 426 38.87 2.51 -11.07
CA ARG A 426 39.67 1.45 -11.71
C ARG A 426 39.01 0.07 -11.69
N TYR A 427 37.92 -0.10 -10.93
CA TYR A 427 37.30 -1.41 -10.66
C TYR A 427 35.83 -1.44 -11.10
N PRO A 428 35.54 -1.39 -12.41
CA PRO A 428 34.17 -1.26 -12.95
C PRO A 428 33.23 -2.42 -12.61
N HIS A 429 33.77 -3.59 -12.23
CA HIS A 429 33.01 -4.76 -11.80
C HIS A 429 32.84 -4.86 -10.29
N VAL A 430 33.19 -3.82 -9.53
CA VAL A 430 32.98 -3.75 -8.08
C VAL A 430 32.10 -2.54 -7.77
N THR A 431 31.20 -2.70 -6.80
CA THR A 431 30.45 -1.59 -6.21
C THR A 431 30.67 -1.63 -4.70
N VAL A 432 31.26 -0.58 -4.14
CA VAL A 432 31.41 -0.46 -2.69
C VAL A 432 30.16 0.19 -2.11
N ILE A 433 29.64 -0.40 -1.04
CA ILE A 433 28.47 0.10 -0.33
C ILE A 433 28.84 0.20 1.14
N VAL A 434 28.55 1.34 1.77
CA VAL A 434 28.71 1.53 3.21
C VAL A 434 27.36 1.74 3.87
N THR A 435 27.18 1.27 5.10
CA THR A 435 25.97 1.56 5.88
C THR A 435 26.32 2.34 7.15
N LEU A 436 25.53 3.38 7.44
CA LEU A 436 25.80 4.30 8.55
C LEU A 436 24.53 5.06 8.96
N ARG A 437 24.66 5.94 9.96
CA ARG A 437 23.59 6.81 10.45
C ARG A 437 23.79 8.24 9.95
N GLU A 438 22.71 9.00 9.96
CA GLU A 438 22.62 10.38 9.45
C GLU A 438 23.72 11.29 10.04
N VAL A 439 23.91 11.26 11.36
CA VAL A 439 24.89 12.13 12.05
C VAL A 439 26.33 11.84 11.62
N LEU A 440 26.67 10.57 11.41
CA LEU A 440 28.00 10.19 10.93
C LEU A 440 28.16 10.51 9.43
N ALA A 441 27.09 10.32 8.64
CA ALA A 441 27.09 10.56 7.21
C ALA A 441 27.49 12.00 6.87
N ASP A 442 26.94 12.98 7.59
CA ASP A 442 27.30 14.40 7.48
C ASP A 442 28.81 14.69 7.68
N GLN A 443 29.51 13.82 8.42
CA GLN A 443 30.88 14.04 8.87
C GLN A 443 31.93 13.29 8.04
N ILE A 444 31.59 12.10 7.54
CA ILE A 444 32.56 11.19 6.92
C ILE A 444 32.40 11.01 5.41
N LEU A 445 31.21 11.22 4.84
CA LEU A 445 30.97 10.96 3.43
C LEU A 445 31.49 12.11 2.55
N PRO A 446 32.31 11.82 1.52
CA PRO A 446 32.67 12.79 0.49
C PRO A 446 31.44 13.29 -0.28
N GLN A 447 31.48 14.53 -0.78
CA GLN A 447 30.39 15.14 -1.57
C GLN A 447 30.01 14.36 -2.84
N THR A 448 30.92 13.54 -3.37
CA THR A 448 30.71 12.71 -4.56
C THR A 448 30.00 11.39 -4.26
N THR A 449 29.67 11.10 -2.99
CA THR A 449 28.98 9.87 -2.57
C THR A 449 27.48 9.97 -2.85
N VAL A 450 26.88 8.92 -3.39
CA VAL A 450 25.41 8.84 -3.50
C VAL A 450 24.84 8.33 -2.18
N SER A 451 24.15 9.21 -1.44
CA SER A 451 23.39 8.83 -0.23
C SER A 451 22.04 8.22 -0.62
N LEU A 452 21.71 7.10 0.02
CA LEU A 452 20.46 6.37 -0.11
C LEU A 452 19.79 6.36 1.27
N GLU A 453 18.84 7.27 1.46
CA GLU A 453 18.06 7.35 2.70
C GLU A 453 17.08 6.18 2.78
N LEU A 454 17.18 5.38 3.85
CA LEU A 454 16.31 4.22 4.07
C LEU A 454 15.19 4.56 5.05
N GLU A 455 14.00 4.79 4.50
CA GLU A 455 12.76 4.97 5.25
C GLU A 455 11.63 4.12 4.66
N TRP A 456 10.92 3.36 5.49
CA TRP A 456 9.87 2.46 5.01
C TRP A 456 8.62 3.23 4.57
N HIS A 457 8.23 3.07 3.30
CA HIS A 457 6.98 3.62 2.78
C HIS A 457 5.79 2.72 3.13
N ARG A 458 4.58 3.27 3.15
CA ARG A 458 3.37 2.55 3.60
C ARG A 458 3.13 1.22 2.86
N ALA A 459 3.34 1.20 1.54
CA ALA A 459 3.19 -0.03 0.76
C ALA A 459 4.22 -1.10 1.17
N GLU A 460 5.46 -0.70 1.40
CA GLU A 460 6.55 -1.57 1.87
C GLU A 460 6.30 -2.06 3.31
N VAL A 461 5.68 -1.22 4.15
CA VAL A 461 5.23 -1.61 5.50
C VAL A 461 4.15 -2.70 5.43
N ASP A 462 3.22 -2.63 4.48
CA ASP A 462 2.23 -3.69 4.31
C ASP A 462 2.88 -5.01 3.87
N ASP A 463 3.94 -4.97 3.06
CA ASP A 463 4.69 -6.15 2.62
C ASP A 463 5.50 -6.78 3.77
N ILE A 464 6.23 -5.98 4.55
CA ILE A 464 6.98 -6.51 5.70
C ILE A 464 6.02 -7.10 6.74
N LEU A 465 4.85 -6.49 6.97
CA LEU A 465 3.83 -7.04 7.87
C LEU A 465 3.29 -8.37 7.37
N ARG A 466 3.02 -8.51 6.07
CA ARG A 466 2.61 -9.79 5.48
C ARG A 466 3.68 -10.86 5.70
N ALA A 467 4.94 -10.55 5.43
CA ALA A 467 6.05 -11.50 5.61
C ALA A 467 6.21 -11.92 7.08
N TYR A 468 6.24 -10.96 8.00
CA TYR A 468 6.39 -11.23 9.42
C TYR A 468 5.18 -11.94 10.02
N PHE A 469 3.95 -11.50 9.74
CA PHE A 469 2.76 -12.18 10.26
C PHE A 469 2.63 -13.59 9.70
N GLY A 470 2.93 -13.82 8.42
CA GLY A 470 3.00 -15.16 7.85
C GLY A 470 4.04 -16.04 8.57
N HIS A 471 5.24 -15.51 8.80
CA HIS A 471 6.31 -16.22 9.48
C HIS A 471 5.99 -16.56 10.95
N TYR A 472 5.38 -15.62 11.68
CA TYR A 472 4.99 -15.81 13.08
C TYR A 472 3.61 -16.48 13.24
N LEU A 473 2.99 -16.95 12.15
CA LEU A 473 1.65 -17.56 12.15
C LEU A 473 0.59 -16.67 12.83
N ILE A 474 0.62 -15.37 12.55
CA ILE A 474 -0.32 -14.38 13.08
C ILE A 474 -1.36 -14.09 11.99
N ASN A 475 -2.62 -14.30 12.29
CA ASN A 475 -3.73 -13.80 11.48
C ASN A 475 -4.30 -12.54 12.16
N PRO A 476 -3.98 -11.33 11.66
CA PRO A 476 -4.49 -10.11 12.28
C PRO A 476 -6.00 -9.94 12.08
N GLY A 477 -6.64 -10.70 11.18
CA GLY A 477 -8.03 -10.45 10.77
C GLY A 477 -8.17 -9.01 10.28
N ASP A 478 -8.99 -8.22 10.94
CA ASP A 478 -9.02 -6.76 10.73
C ASP A 478 -8.72 -5.98 12.01
N ALA A 479 -7.95 -6.58 12.93
CA ALA A 479 -7.39 -5.88 14.07
C ALA A 479 -6.75 -4.56 13.63
N TRP A 480 -6.95 -3.53 14.44
CA TRP A 480 -6.28 -2.27 14.18
C TRP A 480 -4.84 -2.35 14.66
N LEU A 481 -3.92 -2.16 13.72
CA LEU A 481 -2.49 -2.26 13.94
C LEU A 481 -1.86 -0.89 14.21
N PRO A 482 -0.79 -0.80 15.03
CA PRO A 482 -0.03 0.42 15.24
C PRO A 482 0.85 0.73 14.02
N LEU A 483 0.22 0.92 12.85
CA LEU A 483 0.89 1.10 11.56
C LEU A 483 1.91 2.25 11.58
N ASP A 484 1.64 3.29 12.35
CA ASP A 484 2.52 4.47 12.46
C ASP A 484 3.86 4.13 13.15
N THR A 485 3.94 3.03 13.91
CA THR A 485 5.18 2.51 14.52
C THR A 485 5.84 1.41 13.69
N PHE A 486 5.10 0.79 12.75
CA PHE A 486 5.62 -0.27 11.87
C PHE A 486 6.52 0.22 10.74
N HIS A 487 6.74 1.53 10.62
CA HIS A 487 7.82 2.10 9.82
C HIS A 487 9.23 1.74 10.33
N ASN A 488 9.35 1.09 11.49
CA ASN A 488 10.59 0.53 12.00
C ASN A 488 10.53 -1.01 12.02
N PRO A 489 11.28 -1.72 11.14
CA PRO A 489 11.32 -3.18 11.09
C PRO A 489 11.68 -3.88 12.40
N LEU A 490 12.57 -3.30 13.22
CA LEU A 490 12.87 -3.86 14.54
C LEU A 490 11.61 -3.87 15.42
N PHE A 491 10.79 -2.83 15.35
CA PHE A 491 9.52 -2.81 16.07
C PHE A 491 8.52 -3.84 15.52
N VAL A 492 8.45 -4.05 14.19
CA VAL A 492 7.65 -5.13 13.59
C VAL A 492 8.07 -6.49 14.15
N ARG A 493 9.38 -6.77 14.21
CA ARG A 493 9.92 -7.98 14.83
C ARG A 493 9.50 -8.10 16.30
N MET A 494 9.73 -7.06 17.10
CA MET A 494 9.38 -7.03 18.53
C MET A 494 7.89 -7.32 18.75
N TYR A 495 7.02 -6.72 17.93
CA TYR A 495 5.59 -6.90 18.00
C TYR A 495 5.17 -8.34 17.68
N CYS A 496 5.75 -8.94 16.65
CA CYS A 496 5.46 -10.33 16.26
C CYS A 496 6.00 -11.35 17.26
N GLU A 497 7.21 -11.14 17.80
CA GLU A 497 7.75 -11.96 18.90
C GLU A 497 6.86 -11.85 20.14
N ALA A 498 6.38 -10.64 20.45
CA ALA A 498 5.47 -10.44 21.57
C ALA A 498 4.09 -11.09 21.36
N ALA A 499 3.62 -11.22 20.12
CA ALA A 499 2.37 -11.90 19.79
C ALA A 499 2.51 -13.43 19.82
N ASN A 500 3.51 -13.99 19.11
CA ASN A 500 3.63 -15.43 18.91
C ASN A 500 5.09 -15.92 18.76
N HIS A 501 5.93 -15.69 19.78
CA HIS A 501 7.36 -16.05 19.78
C HIS A 501 7.66 -17.48 19.29
N ASP A 502 6.98 -18.49 19.84
CA ASP A 502 7.26 -19.91 19.59
C ASP A 502 6.71 -20.42 18.25
N ARG A 503 5.72 -19.73 17.67
CA ARG A 503 5.12 -20.05 16.36
C ARG A 503 4.64 -21.51 16.23
N ARG A 504 4.20 -22.12 17.33
CA ARG A 504 3.74 -23.53 17.36
C ARG A 504 2.38 -23.72 16.70
N GLN A 505 1.51 -22.72 16.81
CA GLN A 505 0.17 -22.72 16.24
C GLN A 505 -0.21 -21.33 15.74
N PRO A 506 -1.10 -21.22 14.74
CA PRO A 506 -1.64 -19.94 14.32
C PRO A 506 -2.42 -19.25 15.44
N VAL A 507 -2.28 -17.93 15.56
CA VAL A 507 -3.01 -17.09 16.53
C VAL A 507 -3.75 -15.96 15.81
N GLY A 508 -4.88 -15.53 16.36
CA GLY A 508 -5.69 -14.44 15.83
C GLY A 508 -5.37 -13.07 16.44
N ALA A 509 -6.26 -12.11 16.18
CA ALA A 509 -6.21 -10.75 16.71
C ALA A 509 -6.13 -10.69 18.25
N GLU A 510 -6.65 -11.70 18.94
CA GLU A 510 -6.65 -11.82 20.40
C GLU A 510 -5.26 -11.99 21.01
N ALA A 511 -4.31 -12.53 20.26
CA ALA A 511 -2.92 -12.70 20.71
C ALA A 511 -2.05 -11.47 20.43
N LEU A 512 -2.55 -10.49 19.67
CA LEU A 512 -1.82 -9.27 19.39
C LEU A 512 -1.60 -8.45 20.67
N PRO A 513 -0.39 -7.92 20.90
CA PRO A 513 -0.11 -7.07 22.05
C PRO A 513 -1.08 -5.90 22.13
N GLN A 514 -1.81 -5.81 23.25
CA GLN A 514 -2.81 -4.76 23.49
C GLN A 514 -2.18 -3.44 23.98
N SER A 515 -0.92 -3.47 24.43
CA SER A 515 -0.14 -2.32 24.89
C SER A 515 1.31 -2.39 24.38
N LEU A 516 1.91 -1.23 24.12
CA LEU A 516 3.34 -1.13 23.77
C LEU A 516 4.25 -1.63 24.89
N ILE A 517 3.84 -1.44 26.15
CA ILE A 517 4.59 -1.89 27.33
C ILE A 517 4.68 -3.41 27.39
N GLY A 518 3.62 -4.13 27.02
CA GLY A 518 3.66 -5.59 26.89
C GLY A 518 4.67 -6.07 25.84
N VAL A 519 4.82 -5.32 24.74
CA VAL A 519 5.84 -5.61 23.70
C VAL A 519 7.24 -5.43 24.25
N PHE A 520 7.52 -4.28 24.90
CA PHE A 520 8.85 -3.99 25.43
C PHE A 520 9.27 -4.93 26.57
N GLU A 521 8.33 -5.35 27.41
CA GLU A 521 8.62 -6.32 28.48
C GLU A 521 9.04 -7.67 27.91
N ARG A 522 8.27 -8.23 26.97
CA ARG A 522 8.64 -9.48 26.29
C ARG A 522 9.95 -9.35 25.52
N TYR A 523 10.17 -8.22 24.85
CA TYR A 523 11.42 -7.96 24.14
C TYR A 523 12.63 -7.95 25.08
N ARG A 524 12.54 -7.22 26.21
CA ARG A 524 13.59 -7.20 27.24
C ARG A 524 13.87 -8.61 27.77
N GLU A 525 12.84 -9.40 28.04
CA GLU A 525 12.97 -10.77 28.52
C GLU A 525 13.69 -11.65 27.49
N GLY A 526 13.24 -11.63 26.24
CA GLY A 526 13.86 -12.40 25.16
C GLY A 526 15.32 -12.02 24.90
N VAL A 527 15.65 -10.72 24.89
CA VAL A 527 17.05 -10.26 24.75
C VAL A 527 17.89 -10.74 25.93
N THR A 528 17.39 -10.59 27.16
CA THR A 528 18.12 -10.97 28.36
C THR A 528 18.43 -12.47 28.38
N GLU A 529 17.47 -13.31 27.99
CA GLU A 529 17.64 -14.77 27.93
C GLU A 529 18.67 -15.17 26.86
N ARG A 530 18.59 -14.60 25.66
CA ARG A 530 19.57 -14.84 24.59
C ARG A 530 20.99 -14.45 25.00
N LEU A 531 21.16 -13.27 25.61
CA LEU A 531 22.46 -12.81 26.08
C LEU A 531 22.99 -13.66 27.24
N ALA A 532 22.12 -14.21 28.09
CA ALA A 532 22.55 -15.11 29.15
C ALA A 532 23.05 -16.47 28.63
N LEU A 533 22.56 -16.91 27.46
CA LEU A 533 22.80 -18.24 26.87
C LEU A 533 23.75 -18.23 25.64
N ASP A 534 24.36 -17.09 25.33
CA ASP A 534 25.29 -16.93 24.21
C ASP A 534 26.52 -17.84 24.35
N PRO A 535 26.70 -18.85 23.49
CA PRO A 535 27.78 -19.83 23.62
C PRO A 535 29.13 -19.29 23.14
N ALA A 536 29.17 -18.15 22.44
CA ALA A 536 30.39 -17.61 21.83
C ALA A 536 31.15 -16.63 22.73
N ARG A 537 30.55 -16.21 23.85
CA ARG A 537 31.06 -15.17 24.76
C ARG A 537 30.89 -15.60 26.22
N MET A 538 31.49 -14.86 27.15
CA MET A 538 31.36 -15.14 28.57
C MET A 538 29.90 -14.97 29.06
N PRO A 539 29.40 -15.92 29.87
CA PRO A 539 28.02 -15.88 30.35
C PRO A 539 27.80 -14.76 31.36
N VAL A 540 26.78 -13.92 31.12
CA VAL A 540 26.30 -12.92 32.07
C VAL A 540 24.89 -13.31 32.52
N PRO A 541 24.64 -13.62 33.81
CA PRO A 541 23.33 -14.06 34.26
C PRO A 541 22.22 -13.05 33.96
N ALA A 542 21.04 -13.54 33.57
CA ALA A 542 19.89 -12.72 33.20
C ALA A 542 19.56 -11.62 34.25
N ASP A 543 19.57 -11.95 35.54
CA ASP A 543 19.30 -10.99 36.62
C ASP A 543 20.39 -9.93 36.77
N GLN A 544 21.63 -10.22 36.36
CA GLN A 544 22.68 -9.20 36.31
C GLN A 544 22.45 -8.24 35.15
N ILE A 545 22.11 -8.76 33.96
CA ILE A 545 21.78 -7.92 32.79
C ILE A 545 20.62 -6.97 33.12
N LYS A 546 19.52 -7.50 33.68
CA LYS A 546 18.37 -6.69 34.13
C LYS A 546 18.78 -5.61 35.14
N ARG A 547 19.61 -5.94 36.13
CA ARG A 547 20.10 -4.97 37.13
C ARG A 547 20.98 -3.89 36.52
N ARG A 548 21.84 -4.23 35.57
CA ARG A 548 22.71 -3.27 34.88
C ARG A 548 21.90 -2.33 33.98
N LEU A 549 20.93 -2.87 33.22
CA LEU A 549 19.96 -2.06 32.45
C LEU A 549 19.16 -1.11 33.35
N ALA A 550 18.67 -1.59 34.49
CA ALA A 550 17.96 -0.74 35.45
C ALA A 550 18.87 0.33 36.07
N THR A 551 20.16 0.05 36.23
CA THR A 551 21.15 1.03 36.72
C THR A 551 21.41 2.10 35.69
N LEU A 552 21.57 1.74 34.42
CA LEU A 552 21.66 2.68 33.30
C LEU A 552 20.40 3.56 33.21
N ALA A 553 19.22 2.96 33.24
CA ALA A 553 17.95 3.69 33.17
C ALA A 553 17.78 4.69 34.34
N ARG A 554 18.12 4.29 35.57
CA ARG A 554 18.13 5.21 36.71
C ARG A 554 19.13 6.34 36.50
N HIS A 555 20.32 6.04 36.00
CA HIS A 555 21.34 7.05 35.77
C HIS A 555 20.84 8.11 34.78
N LEU A 556 20.20 7.71 33.68
CA LEU A 556 19.55 8.63 32.74
C LEU A 556 18.55 9.54 33.47
N TRP A 557 17.63 8.93 34.23
CA TRP A 557 16.58 9.64 34.96
C TRP A 557 17.11 10.64 35.98
N THR A 558 18.07 10.23 36.83
CA THR A 558 18.57 11.06 37.92
C THR A 558 19.42 12.23 37.46
N HIS A 559 20.15 12.08 36.35
CA HIS A 559 20.99 13.14 35.79
C HIS A 559 20.25 14.02 34.79
N ASN A 560 18.97 13.73 34.52
CA ASN A 560 18.16 14.42 33.53
C ASN A 560 18.81 14.42 32.13
N VAL A 561 19.23 13.24 31.69
CA VAL A 561 19.88 13.07 30.38
C VAL A 561 19.18 11.99 29.56
N ARG A 562 19.06 12.25 28.26
CA ARG A 562 18.50 11.31 27.30
C ARG A 562 19.47 10.21 26.89
N ARG A 563 20.76 10.55 26.95
CA ARG A 563 21.90 9.80 26.42
C ARG A 563 23.07 10.00 27.38
N LEU A 564 24.01 9.06 27.36
CA LEU A 564 25.21 9.09 28.21
C LEU A 564 26.47 9.01 27.38
N PRO A 565 27.58 9.64 27.80
CA PRO A 565 28.88 9.37 27.22
C PRO A 565 29.16 7.86 27.19
N PHE A 566 29.75 7.39 26.10
CA PHE A 566 30.01 5.97 25.87
C PHE A 566 30.79 5.32 27.00
N ASP A 567 31.81 6.00 27.54
CA ASP A 567 32.64 5.48 28.62
C ASP A 567 31.84 5.29 29.92
N GLU A 568 30.92 6.19 30.23
CA GLU A 568 30.02 6.06 31.38
C GLU A 568 29.03 4.91 31.20
N ALA A 569 28.44 4.78 30.01
CA ALA A 569 27.56 3.66 29.69
C ALA A 569 28.30 2.31 29.77
N ARG A 570 29.56 2.28 29.32
CA ARG A 570 30.44 1.12 29.39
C ARG A 570 30.76 0.76 30.84
N GLU A 571 31.11 1.73 31.68
CA GLU A 571 31.38 1.50 33.10
C GLU A 571 30.20 0.84 33.81
N ILE A 572 28.97 1.31 33.55
CA ILE A 572 27.74 0.77 34.13
C ILE A 572 27.43 -0.65 33.63
N LEU A 573 27.55 -0.91 32.32
CA LEU A 573 27.10 -2.16 31.70
C LEU A 573 28.15 -3.26 31.73
N ASP A 574 29.42 -2.94 31.63
CA ASP A 574 30.50 -3.92 31.52
C ASP A 574 31.09 -4.29 32.89
N ALA A 575 30.86 -3.46 33.91
CA ALA A 575 31.36 -3.66 35.28
C ALA A 575 32.87 -3.97 35.33
N GLY A 576 33.65 -3.23 34.53
CA GLY A 576 35.11 -3.35 34.47
C GLY A 576 35.66 -4.42 33.53
N GLN A 577 34.86 -4.96 32.59
CA GLN A 577 35.35 -5.83 31.53
C GLN A 577 36.24 -5.05 30.53
N PRO A 578 37.57 -5.31 30.47
CA PRO A 578 38.47 -4.61 29.55
C PRO A 578 38.32 -5.03 28.08
N ASP A 579 37.93 -6.28 27.82
CA ASP A 579 37.84 -6.81 26.45
C ASP A 579 36.54 -6.36 25.75
N TRP A 580 36.69 -5.65 24.63
CA TRP A 580 35.56 -5.21 23.81
C TRP A 580 34.79 -6.37 23.18
N ALA A 581 35.42 -7.50 22.90
CA ALA A 581 34.74 -8.69 22.38
C ALA A 581 33.76 -9.27 23.41
N GLU A 582 34.05 -9.11 24.70
CA GLU A 582 33.26 -9.61 25.83
C GLU A 582 32.33 -8.55 26.46
N SER A 583 32.28 -7.34 25.89
CA SER A 583 31.49 -6.22 26.38
C SER A 583 29.97 -6.51 26.32
N LEU A 584 29.27 -6.29 27.44
CA LEU A 584 27.80 -6.35 27.49
C LEU A 584 27.19 -5.13 26.76
N LEU A 585 27.81 -3.96 26.86
CA LEU A 585 27.39 -2.78 26.09
C LEU A 585 27.39 -3.10 24.59
N ARG A 586 28.49 -3.66 24.06
CA ARG A 586 28.57 -4.10 22.65
C ARG A 586 27.44 -5.06 22.30
N ARG A 587 27.19 -6.06 23.14
CA ARG A 587 26.13 -7.06 22.95
C ARG A 587 24.73 -6.45 22.91
N LEU A 588 24.45 -5.45 23.74
CA LEU A 588 23.19 -4.71 23.77
C LEU A 588 23.02 -3.77 22.58
N VAL A 589 24.13 -3.23 22.07
CA VAL A 589 24.15 -2.46 20.81
C VAL A 589 23.82 -3.38 19.64
N GLU A 590 24.51 -4.52 19.57
CA GLU A 590 24.25 -5.56 18.59
C GLU A 590 22.76 -5.97 18.66
N GLU A 591 22.22 -6.35 19.84
CA GLU A 591 20.83 -6.78 19.99
C GLU A 591 19.78 -5.69 19.68
N GLY A 592 20.18 -4.45 19.43
CA GLY A 592 19.25 -3.36 19.14
C GLY A 592 18.47 -2.91 20.39
N VAL A 593 19.07 -3.03 21.58
CA VAL A 593 18.54 -2.43 22.82
C VAL A 593 19.12 -1.03 22.98
N ILE A 594 20.43 -0.90 22.77
CA ILE A 594 21.17 0.35 22.89
C ILE A 594 21.64 0.78 21.50
N PHE A 595 21.74 2.08 21.29
CA PHE A 595 22.39 2.63 20.13
C PHE A 595 23.60 3.45 20.58
N ARG A 596 24.64 3.48 19.75
CA ARG A 596 25.79 4.37 19.87
C ARG A 596 25.71 5.41 18.76
N GLU A 597 25.92 6.68 19.07
CA GLU A 597 25.87 7.78 18.12
C GLU A 597 26.96 8.80 18.43
N GLU A 598 27.51 9.42 17.40
CA GLU A 598 28.55 10.45 17.51
C GLU A 598 27.93 11.79 17.94
N ILE A 599 28.60 12.49 18.86
CA ILE A 599 28.18 13.84 19.23
C ILE A 599 28.60 14.78 18.10
N ARG A 600 27.64 15.53 17.53
CA ARG A 600 27.90 16.42 16.39
C ARG A 600 29.04 17.39 16.70
N GLY A 601 30.17 17.27 15.99
CA GLY A 601 31.33 18.12 16.17
C GLY A 601 32.29 17.69 17.30
N SER A 602 32.16 16.48 17.85
CA SER A 602 33.09 15.86 18.79
C SER A 602 33.58 14.50 18.28
N ASP A 603 34.74 14.05 18.78
CA ASP A 603 35.23 12.68 18.62
C ASP A 603 34.55 11.70 19.59
N ASP A 604 33.80 12.22 20.57
CA ASP A 604 33.10 11.44 21.57
C ASP A 604 31.80 10.84 21.04
N THR A 605 31.47 9.65 21.55
CA THR A 605 30.19 8.99 21.26
C THR A 605 29.31 8.96 22.50
N GLU A 606 28.01 9.10 22.28
CA GLU A 606 26.98 8.90 23.29
C GLU A 606 26.15 7.64 23.03
N CYS A 607 25.53 7.12 24.08
CA CYS A 607 24.72 5.92 24.09
C CYS A 607 23.32 6.21 24.63
N GLY A 608 22.31 5.59 24.02
CA GLY A 608 20.92 5.66 24.48
C GLY A 608 20.15 4.41 24.08
N PHE A 609 18.89 4.29 24.50
CA PHE A 609 18.04 3.17 24.07
C PHE A 609 17.48 3.42 22.66
N VAL A 610 17.38 2.37 21.85
CA VAL A 610 16.97 2.47 20.42
C VAL A 610 15.62 3.16 20.23
N PHE A 611 14.70 3.00 21.19
CA PHE A 611 13.40 3.67 21.19
C PHE A 611 13.22 4.46 22.49
N ASP A 612 12.74 5.69 22.40
CA ASP A 612 12.37 6.48 23.59
C ASP A 612 11.31 5.79 24.43
N ARG A 613 10.35 5.15 23.78
CA ARG A 613 9.31 4.36 24.44
C ARG A 613 9.87 3.16 25.19
N LEU A 614 10.94 2.55 24.69
CA LEU A 614 11.69 1.51 25.40
C LEU A 614 12.49 2.11 26.57
N ALA A 615 13.11 3.29 26.38
CA ALA A 615 13.79 4.02 27.45
C ALA A 615 12.83 4.35 28.61
N GLY A 616 11.67 4.93 28.27
CA GLY A 616 10.60 5.26 29.20
C GLY A 616 10.11 4.03 29.98
N TYR A 617 9.92 2.90 29.28
CA TYR A 617 9.62 1.61 29.90
C TYR A 617 10.69 1.17 30.91
N LEU A 618 11.97 1.18 30.54
CA LEU A 618 13.06 0.73 31.41
C LEU A 618 13.26 1.66 32.62
N ILE A 619 13.10 2.98 32.43
CA ILE A 619 13.14 3.96 33.51
C ILE A 619 11.97 3.74 34.46
N ALA A 620 10.74 3.67 33.95
CA ALA A 620 9.55 3.46 34.76
C ALA A 620 9.62 2.16 35.56
N ASP A 621 10.03 1.04 34.94
CA ASP A 621 10.22 -0.23 35.63
C ASP A 621 11.31 -0.12 36.71
N ALA A 622 12.42 0.57 36.43
CA ALA A 622 13.50 0.76 37.40
C ALA A 622 13.13 1.66 38.59
N LEU A 623 12.18 2.60 38.41
CA LEU A 623 11.58 3.40 39.48
C LEU A 623 10.65 2.53 40.35
N LEU A 624 9.74 1.78 39.71
CA LEU A 624 8.72 0.97 40.40
C LEU A 624 9.30 -0.17 41.22
N VAL A 625 10.40 -0.82 40.78
CA VAL A 625 11.03 -1.96 41.48
C VAL A 625 11.49 -1.61 42.90
N ARG A 626 11.71 -0.33 43.21
CA ARG A 626 12.12 0.13 44.55
C ARG A 626 10.96 0.50 45.46
N MET A 627 9.74 0.57 44.92
CA MET A 627 8.55 0.97 45.66
C MET A 627 7.94 -0.24 46.37
N ARG A 628 7.43 -0.04 47.59
CA ARG A 628 6.64 -1.04 48.30
C ARG A 628 5.17 -0.83 47.97
N TYR A 629 4.39 -1.91 48.00
CA TYR A 629 2.96 -1.88 47.71
C TYR A 629 2.22 -0.83 48.56
N ASP A 630 2.50 -0.78 49.87
CA ASP A 630 1.79 0.12 50.80
C ASP A 630 2.12 1.61 50.60
N ASP A 631 3.30 1.93 50.06
CA ASP A 631 3.77 3.32 49.91
C ASP A 631 3.65 3.84 48.46
N VAL A 632 3.20 3.00 47.52
CA VAL A 632 3.30 3.31 46.08
C VAL A 632 2.54 4.58 45.71
N ASN A 633 1.35 4.81 46.29
CA ASN A 633 0.57 6.00 46.02
C ASN A 633 1.24 7.27 46.56
N GLU A 634 1.88 7.18 47.72
CA GLU A 634 2.61 8.31 48.32
C GLU A 634 3.81 8.68 47.44
N GLN A 635 4.62 7.69 47.04
CA GLN A 635 5.80 7.93 46.20
C GLN A 635 5.45 8.41 44.79
N LEU A 636 4.36 7.89 44.19
CA LEU A 636 3.87 8.35 42.89
C LEU A 636 3.21 9.74 42.96
N ALA A 637 2.82 10.21 44.15
CA ALA A 637 2.28 11.56 44.36
C ALA A 637 3.38 12.61 44.61
N GLU A 638 4.65 12.22 44.75
CA GLU A 638 5.75 13.15 45.04
C GLU A 638 5.88 14.25 43.97
N ALA A 639 5.94 15.51 44.42
CA ALA A 639 6.01 16.66 43.52
C ALA A 639 7.25 16.64 42.61
N THR A 640 8.37 16.11 43.11
CA THR A 640 9.63 15.93 42.36
C THR A 640 9.46 15.02 41.15
N LEU A 641 8.71 13.92 41.29
CA LEU A 641 8.39 13.01 40.19
C LEU A 641 7.62 13.75 39.09
N TRP A 642 6.55 14.47 39.46
CA TRP A 642 5.73 15.21 38.50
C TRP A 642 6.47 16.37 37.83
N GLN A 643 7.39 17.03 38.55
CA GLN A 643 8.28 18.03 37.96
C GLN A 643 9.17 17.43 36.87
N SER A 644 9.72 16.23 37.07
CA SER A 644 10.50 15.53 36.06
C SER A 644 9.64 14.95 34.93
N LEU A 645 8.38 14.58 35.18
CA LEU A 645 7.49 14.05 34.13
C LEU A 645 6.92 15.16 33.23
N LEU A 646 6.40 16.24 33.81
CA LEU A 646 5.58 17.26 33.13
C LEU A 646 5.81 18.72 33.58
N GLY A 647 6.73 19.00 34.51
CA GLY A 647 7.04 20.35 35.00
C GLY A 647 7.90 21.22 34.07
N GLU A 648 8.32 22.41 34.53
CA GLU A 648 9.13 23.34 33.72
C GLU A 648 10.55 22.83 33.44
N GLN A 649 11.11 21.99 34.32
CA GLN A 649 12.38 21.30 34.13
C GLN A 649 12.15 19.80 33.90
N THR A 650 11.30 19.47 32.92
CA THR A 650 11.02 18.08 32.56
C THR A 650 12.26 17.31 32.14
N HIS A 651 12.20 16.01 32.38
CA HIS A 651 13.08 15.07 31.73
C HIS A 651 12.77 15.00 30.24
N SER A 652 13.81 14.91 29.41
CA SER A 652 13.69 14.74 27.95
C SER A 652 12.98 13.45 27.50
N LEU A 653 12.63 12.57 28.44
CA LEU A 653 11.92 11.30 28.28
C LEU A 653 10.70 11.25 29.21
N GLY A 654 10.33 12.38 29.85
CA GLY A 654 9.30 12.45 30.87
C GLY A 654 7.94 11.96 30.38
N GLU A 655 7.58 12.28 29.13
CA GLU A 655 6.36 11.79 28.49
C GLU A 655 6.39 10.27 28.26
N ASP A 656 7.51 9.72 27.79
CA ASP A 656 7.68 8.28 27.59
C ASP A 656 7.63 7.51 28.91
N VAL A 657 8.27 8.05 29.95
CA VAL A 657 8.24 7.50 31.31
C VAL A 657 6.83 7.58 31.88
N LEU A 658 6.13 8.70 31.71
CA LEU A 658 4.74 8.86 32.14
C LEU A 658 3.85 7.78 31.53
N ILE A 659 3.92 7.61 30.21
CA ILE A 659 3.09 6.62 29.49
C ILE A 659 3.45 5.19 29.92
N ALA A 660 4.73 4.91 30.16
CA ALA A 660 5.14 3.64 30.72
C ALA A 660 4.63 3.41 32.14
N LEU A 661 4.68 4.41 33.02
CA LEU A 661 4.16 4.33 34.38
C LEU A 661 2.65 4.05 34.39
N ILE A 662 1.86 4.73 33.54
CA ILE A 662 0.41 4.51 33.43
C ILE A 662 0.09 3.03 33.19
N SER A 663 0.81 2.37 32.28
CA SER A 663 0.60 0.95 31.99
C SER A 663 1.27 0.02 33.01
N LEU A 664 2.42 0.38 33.58
CA LEU A 664 3.18 -0.50 34.49
C LEU A 664 2.66 -0.50 35.92
N VAL A 665 2.15 0.62 36.42
CA VAL A 665 1.63 0.71 37.79
C VAL A 665 0.57 -0.37 38.06
N PRO A 666 -0.50 -0.51 37.27
CA PRO A 666 -1.50 -1.54 37.54
C PRO A 666 -0.99 -2.97 37.26
N ARG A 667 0.08 -3.13 36.45
CA ARG A 667 0.77 -4.41 36.22
C ARG A 667 1.61 -4.87 37.42
N ARG A 668 2.23 -3.94 38.14
CA ARG A 668 3.10 -4.22 39.30
C ARG A 668 2.36 -4.14 40.64
N PHE A 669 1.36 -3.27 40.72
CA PHE A 669 0.59 -2.95 41.92
C PHE A 669 -0.90 -3.01 41.59
N THR A 670 -1.48 -4.22 41.67
CA THR A 670 -2.90 -4.43 41.38
C THR A 670 -3.79 -3.51 42.20
N GLY A 671 -4.74 -2.83 41.55
CA GLY A 671 -5.65 -1.85 42.17
C GLY A 671 -5.12 -0.42 42.24
N HIS A 672 -3.90 -0.16 41.77
CA HIS A 672 -3.33 1.18 41.71
C HIS A 672 -3.29 1.71 40.27
N HIS A 673 -3.62 3.00 40.12
CA HIS A 673 -3.59 3.71 38.85
C HIS A 673 -2.96 5.09 39.03
N LEU A 674 -2.13 5.52 38.08
CA LEU A 674 -1.36 6.75 38.20
C LEU A 674 -2.25 8.01 38.23
N TRP A 675 -3.38 8.00 37.53
CA TRP A 675 -4.28 9.16 37.46
C TRP A 675 -4.87 9.56 38.82
N ARG A 676 -5.02 8.61 39.76
CA ARG A 676 -5.58 8.86 41.10
C ARG A 676 -4.66 9.74 41.96
N VAL A 677 -3.36 9.57 41.77
CA VAL A 677 -2.30 10.29 42.51
C VAL A 677 -1.72 11.46 41.73
N ALA A 678 -2.17 11.67 40.49
CA ALA A 678 -1.74 12.78 39.67
C ALA A 678 -2.21 14.14 40.24
N PRO A 679 -1.36 15.19 40.14
CA PRO A 679 -1.73 16.58 40.42
C PRO A 679 -2.99 16.97 39.64
N ALA A 680 -3.81 17.84 40.23
CA ALA A 680 -5.12 18.19 39.69
C ALA A 680 -5.05 18.69 38.23
N GLU A 681 -4.00 19.44 37.88
CA GLU A 681 -3.77 19.99 36.54
C GLU A 681 -3.41 18.92 35.47
N HIS A 682 -2.86 17.78 35.89
CA HIS A 682 -2.46 16.70 34.98
C HIS A 682 -3.41 15.50 34.99
N ARG A 683 -4.28 15.38 36.00
CA ARG A 683 -5.17 14.23 36.19
C ARG A 683 -5.97 13.85 34.95
N ALA A 684 -6.59 14.81 34.27
CA ALA A 684 -7.37 14.54 33.06
C ALA A 684 -6.51 14.02 31.90
N LEU A 685 -5.27 14.51 31.77
CA LEU A 685 -4.34 14.04 30.75
C LEU A 685 -3.88 12.61 31.03
N VAL A 686 -3.55 12.31 32.29
CA VAL A 686 -3.10 10.96 32.71
C VAL A 686 -4.23 9.95 32.58
N LEU A 687 -5.44 10.31 33.03
CA LEU A 687 -6.63 9.47 32.89
C LEU A 687 -6.92 9.16 31.41
N ALA A 688 -6.82 10.13 30.52
CA ALA A 688 -7.06 9.90 29.08
C ALA A 688 -6.10 8.86 28.47
N GLN A 689 -4.89 8.70 29.01
CA GLN A 689 -3.93 7.70 28.53
C GLN A 689 -4.28 6.27 28.99
N GLU A 690 -5.14 6.08 30.01
CA GLU A 690 -5.62 4.76 30.43
C GLU A 690 -6.43 4.05 29.33
N LEU A 691 -6.87 4.77 28.28
CA LEU A 691 -7.43 4.17 27.06
C LEU A 691 -6.48 3.17 26.37
N LEU A 692 -5.17 3.28 26.63
CA LEU A 692 -4.13 2.41 26.09
C LEU A 692 -3.74 1.27 27.05
N THR A 693 -4.26 1.27 28.28
CA THR A 693 -4.01 0.22 29.27
C THR A 693 -4.70 -1.07 28.86
N GLU A 694 -4.06 -2.21 29.09
CA GLU A 694 -4.66 -3.53 28.81
C GLU A 694 -5.95 -3.73 29.61
N SER A 695 -6.98 -4.28 28.96
CA SER A 695 -8.31 -4.46 29.57
C SER A 695 -8.28 -5.15 30.95
N ARG A 696 -7.45 -6.17 31.12
CA ARG A 696 -7.33 -6.92 32.39
C ARG A 696 -6.85 -6.09 33.58
N PHE A 697 -6.25 -4.93 33.32
CA PHE A 697 -5.72 -4.02 34.34
C PHE A 697 -6.59 -2.78 34.54
N LEU A 698 -7.70 -2.64 33.80
CA LEU A 698 -8.67 -1.57 34.00
C LEU A 698 -9.70 -1.98 35.05
N ASP A 699 -9.70 -1.31 36.20
CA ASP A 699 -10.74 -1.48 37.22
C ASP A 699 -12.01 -0.66 36.91
N ASP A 700 -13.11 -0.97 37.61
CA ASP A 700 -14.43 -0.35 37.35
C ASP A 700 -14.40 1.17 37.56
N GLU A 701 -13.69 1.63 38.59
CA GLU A 701 -13.55 3.06 38.89
C GLU A 701 -12.82 3.80 37.76
N THR A 702 -11.75 3.23 37.20
CA THR A 702 -11.03 3.84 36.07
C THR A 702 -11.88 3.85 34.81
N VAL A 703 -12.65 2.78 34.55
CA VAL A 703 -13.61 2.74 33.42
C VAL A 703 -14.68 3.83 33.58
N ASP A 704 -15.24 3.99 34.78
CA ASP A 704 -16.23 5.04 35.06
C ASP A 704 -15.63 6.44 34.92
N ALA A 705 -14.42 6.66 35.44
CA ALA A 705 -13.71 7.93 35.31
C ALA A 705 -13.42 8.27 33.85
N LEU A 706 -13.00 7.29 33.04
CA LEU A 706 -12.83 7.44 31.59
C LEU A 706 -14.14 7.84 30.90
N ALA A 707 -15.26 7.19 31.25
CA ALA A 707 -16.56 7.55 30.71
C ALA A 707 -16.93 9.00 31.05
N THR A 708 -16.81 9.40 32.32
CA THR A 708 -17.06 10.78 32.76
C THR A 708 -16.15 11.78 32.04
N ALA A 709 -14.86 11.45 31.88
CA ALA A 709 -13.91 12.31 31.19
C ALA A 709 -14.27 12.51 29.71
N LEU A 710 -14.73 11.47 29.02
CA LEU A 710 -15.16 11.56 27.62
C LEU A 710 -16.46 12.35 27.46
N ILE A 711 -17.38 12.24 28.42
CA ILE A 711 -18.66 12.98 28.42
C ILE A 711 -18.45 14.47 28.71
N THR A 712 -17.53 14.79 29.63
CA THR A 712 -17.30 16.18 30.09
C THR A 712 -16.23 16.91 29.28
N ALA A 713 -15.54 16.22 28.36
CA ALA A 713 -14.50 16.82 27.54
C ALA A 713 -15.07 17.94 26.63
N PRO A 714 -14.39 19.10 26.52
CA PRO A 714 -14.83 20.16 25.61
C PRO A 714 -14.85 19.67 24.15
N PRO A 715 -15.92 19.94 23.40
CA PRO A 715 -16.00 19.56 22.00
C PRO A 715 -14.85 20.17 21.17
N GLY A 716 -14.32 19.42 20.20
CA GLY A 716 -13.31 19.93 19.27
C GLY A 716 -11.87 20.01 19.77
N THR A 717 -11.55 19.63 21.01
CA THR A 717 -10.14 19.56 21.44
C THR A 717 -9.38 18.49 20.63
N LYS A 718 -8.15 18.80 20.19
CA LYS A 718 -7.25 17.82 19.54
C LYS A 718 -7.01 16.56 20.41
N ARG A 719 -7.34 16.61 21.72
CA ARG A 719 -7.19 15.54 22.70
C ARG A 719 -8.32 14.50 22.69
N GLY A 720 -9.55 14.85 22.32
CA GLY A 720 -10.68 13.89 22.25
C GLY A 720 -10.68 13.00 20.99
N ARG A 721 -10.13 13.50 19.87
CA ARG A 721 -10.05 12.76 18.59
C ARG A 721 -9.17 11.49 18.63
N PRO A 722 -8.05 11.46 19.39
CA PRO A 722 -7.30 10.23 19.66
C PRO A 722 -8.12 9.16 20.41
N ALA A 723 -8.98 9.56 21.34
CA ALA A 723 -9.74 8.63 22.19
C ALA A 723 -10.73 7.77 21.39
N PHE A 724 -11.56 8.40 20.54
CA PHE A 724 -12.49 7.65 19.68
C PHE A 724 -11.77 6.76 18.67
N SER A 725 -10.56 7.14 18.26
CA SER A 725 -9.73 6.27 17.43
C SER A 725 -9.46 4.98 18.19
N ARG A 726 -8.94 5.06 19.42
CA ARG A 726 -8.69 3.87 20.26
C ARG A 726 -9.95 3.06 20.58
N LEU A 727 -11.06 3.71 20.92
CA LEU A 727 -12.33 3.00 21.17
C LEU A 727 -12.82 2.25 19.92
N TRP A 728 -12.63 2.84 18.74
CA TRP A 728 -12.91 2.16 17.47
C TRP A 728 -12.02 0.93 17.27
N GLU A 729 -10.74 0.97 17.66
CA GLU A 729 -9.83 -0.18 17.54
C GLU A 729 -10.30 -1.38 18.36
N VAL A 730 -10.67 -1.14 19.61
CA VAL A 730 -11.01 -2.20 20.57
C VAL A 730 -12.49 -2.60 20.55
N ARG A 731 -13.33 -1.90 19.77
CA ARG A 731 -14.80 -2.03 19.76
C ARG A 731 -15.31 -3.46 19.66
N ARG A 732 -14.61 -4.33 18.92
CA ARG A 732 -15.02 -5.72 18.61
C ARG A 732 -14.58 -6.75 19.65
N SER A 733 -13.70 -6.36 20.57
CA SER A 733 -13.13 -7.28 21.54
C SER A 733 -14.09 -7.46 22.71
N ALA A 734 -14.84 -8.57 22.72
CA ALA A 734 -15.71 -8.96 23.83
C ALA A 734 -15.03 -8.89 25.22
N PRO A 735 -13.78 -9.39 25.41
CA PRO A 735 -13.12 -9.29 26.71
C PRO A 735 -12.58 -7.88 27.04
N HIS A 736 -12.66 -6.92 26.11
CA HIS A 736 -12.16 -5.56 26.35
C HIS A 736 -13.20 -4.70 27.07
N ARG A 737 -12.87 -4.17 28.25
CA ARG A 737 -13.77 -3.33 29.07
C ARG A 737 -14.21 -2.03 28.39
N LEU A 738 -13.42 -1.55 27.42
CA LEU A 738 -13.71 -0.36 26.61
C LEU A 738 -14.24 -0.68 25.20
N ASN A 739 -14.91 -1.82 25.01
CA ASN A 739 -15.46 -2.25 23.71
C ASN A 739 -16.69 -1.40 23.27
N ALA A 740 -17.42 -1.86 22.24
CA ALA A 740 -18.58 -1.13 21.71
C ALA A 740 -19.68 -0.83 22.74
N THR A 741 -19.84 -1.66 23.78
CA THR A 741 -20.80 -1.39 24.87
C THR A 741 -20.37 -0.19 25.71
N PHE A 742 -19.07 -0.03 25.98
CA PHE A 742 -18.54 1.17 26.63
C PHE A 742 -18.71 2.41 25.74
N LEU A 743 -18.43 2.28 24.44
CA LEU A 743 -18.65 3.37 23.49
C LEU A 743 -20.12 3.82 23.47
N ASP A 744 -21.04 2.86 23.41
CA ASP A 744 -22.48 3.10 23.47
C ASP A 744 -22.89 3.82 24.77
N ARG A 745 -22.40 3.36 25.93
CA ARG A 745 -22.61 4.02 27.23
C ARG A 745 -22.16 5.49 27.22
N VAL A 746 -21.03 5.81 26.59
CA VAL A 746 -20.51 7.18 26.50
C VAL A 746 -21.36 8.03 25.56
N LEU A 747 -21.66 7.53 24.35
CA LEU A 747 -22.34 8.31 23.31
C LEU A 747 -23.81 8.61 23.65
N ARG A 748 -24.50 7.74 24.38
CA ARG A 748 -25.87 7.98 24.88
C ARG A 748 -25.96 9.12 25.88
N GLN A 749 -24.91 9.35 26.65
CA GLN A 749 -24.89 10.40 27.67
C GLN A 749 -24.53 11.77 27.11
N LEU A 750 -24.01 11.83 25.88
CA LEU A 750 -23.77 13.08 25.18
C LEU A 750 -25.08 13.57 24.54
N PRO A 751 -25.53 14.80 24.83
CA PRO A 751 -26.61 15.44 24.07
C PRO A 751 -26.28 15.49 22.58
N LEU A 752 -27.28 15.37 21.71
CA LEU A 752 -27.15 15.38 20.25
C LEU A 752 -26.08 16.36 19.71
N ALA A 753 -26.17 17.65 20.06
CA ALA A 753 -25.21 18.66 19.61
C ALA A 753 -23.77 18.39 20.06
N GLN A 754 -23.55 17.96 21.30
CA GLN A 754 -22.22 17.65 21.81
C GLN A 754 -21.66 16.36 21.19
N ARG A 755 -22.52 15.35 20.97
CA ARG A 755 -22.16 14.13 20.26
C ARG A 755 -21.75 14.43 18.82
N ASP A 756 -22.45 15.35 18.15
CA ASP A 756 -22.09 15.74 16.79
C ASP A 756 -20.75 16.48 16.71
N LEU A 757 -20.50 17.43 17.62
CA LEU A 757 -19.24 18.17 17.70
C LEU A 757 -18.03 17.31 18.12
N SER A 758 -18.28 16.14 18.70
CA SER A 758 -17.25 15.21 19.18
C SER A 758 -17.13 13.99 18.27
N TRP A 759 -18.06 13.03 18.38
CA TRP A 759 -18.08 11.76 17.67
C TRP A 759 -18.35 11.91 16.17
N SER A 760 -19.44 12.58 15.78
CA SER A 760 -19.80 12.69 14.34
C SER A 760 -18.72 13.46 13.58
N GLU A 761 -18.15 14.51 14.19
CA GLU A 761 -17.06 15.28 13.61
C GLU A 761 -15.74 14.49 13.54
N TRP A 762 -15.44 13.66 14.55
CA TRP A 762 -14.34 12.71 14.47
C TRP A 762 -14.54 11.72 13.33
N ALA A 763 -15.72 11.12 13.20
CA ALA A 763 -16.04 10.17 12.15
C ALA A 763 -15.93 10.83 10.76
N ARG A 764 -16.47 12.03 10.59
CA ARG A 764 -16.37 12.84 9.36
C ARG A 764 -14.93 13.13 8.98
N GLY A 765 -14.07 13.46 9.95
CA GLY A 765 -12.64 13.69 9.75
C GLY A 765 -11.84 12.42 9.40
N ARG A 766 -12.34 11.22 9.72
CA ARG A 766 -11.68 9.93 9.45
C ARG A 766 -12.24 9.17 8.23
N ALA A 767 -13.41 9.58 7.74
CA ALA A 767 -14.12 8.93 6.64
C ALA A 767 -13.35 8.90 5.30
N GLU A 768 -12.49 9.89 5.00
CA GLU A 768 -11.64 9.85 3.79
C GLU A 768 -10.56 8.75 3.81
N ASN A 769 -10.30 8.14 4.98
CA ASN A 769 -9.23 7.18 5.20
C ASN A 769 -9.78 5.80 5.61
N ARG A 770 -9.25 5.27 6.73
CA ARG A 770 -9.45 3.90 7.22
C ARG A 770 -10.90 3.58 7.61
N LEU A 771 -11.70 4.57 8.04
CA LEU A 771 -13.04 4.30 8.59
C LEU A 771 -14.01 3.77 7.52
N THR A 772 -14.09 4.40 6.35
CA THR A 772 -14.96 3.93 5.25
C THR A 772 -14.51 2.57 4.74
N ALA A 773 -13.19 2.36 4.64
CA ALA A 773 -12.61 1.08 4.22
C ALA A 773 -12.96 -0.06 5.21
N ASP A 774 -12.88 0.21 6.51
CA ASP A 774 -13.23 -0.74 7.58
C ASP A 774 -14.73 -1.11 7.55
N VAL A 775 -15.63 -0.13 7.37
CA VAL A 775 -17.07 -0.41 7.20
C VAL A 775 -17.32 -1.19 5.89
N ALA A 776 -16.66 -0.82 4.78
CA ALA A 776 -16.79 -1.56 3.52
C ALA A 776 -16.29 -3.01 3.64
N GLN A 777 -15.23 -3.26 4.41
CA GLN A 777 -14.75 -4.60 4.72
C GLN A 777 -15.77 -5.38 5.58
N ALA A 778 -16.44 -4.72 6.53
CA ALA A 778 -17.54 -5.33 7.26
C ALA A 778 -18.70 -5.71 6.31
N VAL A 779 -19.07 -4.84 5.35
CA VAL A 779 -20.07 -5.16 4.32
C VAL A 779 -19.66 -6.40 3.52
N ASP A 780 -18.43 -6.47 3.04
CA ASP A 780 -17.94 -7.60 2.23
C ASP A 780 -17.95 -8.91 3.03
N ARG A 781 -17.44 -8.89 4.27
CA ARG A 781 -17.42 -10.06 5.15
C ARG A 781 -18.82 -10.54 5.51
N TRP A 782 -19.69 -9.65 5.96
CA TRP A 782 -21.05 -9.99 6.34
C TRP A 782 -21.92 -10.40 5.14
N SER A 783 -21.56 -9.97 3.93
CA SER A 783 -22.20 -10.46 2.69
C SER A 783 -21.78 -11.89 2.33
N ARG A 784 -20.57 -12.33 2.71
CA ARG A 784 -20.04 -13.67 2.38
C ARG A 784 -20.29 -14.73 3.45
N SER A 785 -20.55 -14.33 4.69
CA SER A 785 -20.82 -15.24 5.81
C SER A 785 -22.30 -15.26 6.17
N SER A 786 -22.84 -16.45 6.44
CA SER A 786 -24.20 -16.65 6.98
C SER A 786 -24.25 -16.71 8.52
N SER A 787 -23.11 -16.66 9.22
CA SER A 787 -23.04 -16.71 10.69
C SER A 787 -22.57 -15.39 11.29
N ARG A 788 -23.01 -15.09 12.52
CA ARG A 788 -22.58 -13.92 13.31
C ARG A 788 -21.99 -14.33 14.66
N SER A 789 -20.89 -13.67 15.00
CA SER A 789 -20.19 -13.83 16.29
C SER A 789 -20.53 -12.68 17.25
N GLU A 790 -20.22 -12.84 18.53
CA GLU A 790 -20.31 -11.75 19.52
C GLU A 790 -19.48 -10.51 19.12
N SER A 791 -18.33 -10.73 18.48
CA SER A 791 -17.51 -9.66 17.90
C SER A 791 -18.25 -8.91 16.78
N ASP A 792 -19.09 -9.59 15.99
CA ASP A 792 -19.92 -8.94 14.98
C ASP A 792 -21.03 -8.12 15.62
N ASP A 793 -21.64 -8.59 16.72
CA ASP A 793 -22.68 -7.87 17.46
C ASP A 793 -22.13 -6.55 18.01
N LEU A 794 -20.93 -6.58 18.59
CA LEU A 794 -20.22 -5.39 19.07
C LEU A 794 -19.85 -4.45 17.91
N ASN A 795 -19.38 -5.00 16.78
CA ASN A 795 -19.09 -4.19 15.61
C ASN A 795 -20.35 -3.49 15.06
N ALA A 796 -21.47 -4.21 14.99
CA ALA A 796 -22.75 -3.68 14.54
C ALA A 796 -23.24 -2.55 15.46
N LEU A 797 -23.12 -2.69 16.78
CA LEU A 797 -23.42 -1.62 17.73
C LEU A 797 -22.58 -0.37 17.48
N ALA A 798 -21.26 -0.52 17.29
CA ALA A 798 -20.39 0.61 16.99
C ALA A 798 -20.68 1.25 15.61
N ILE A 799 -21.00 0.44 14.59
CA ILE A 799 -21.42 0.93 13.27
C ILE A 799 -22.77 1.66 13.35
N GLY A 800 -23.68 1.25 14.24
CA GLY A 800 -24.93 1.96 14.53
C GLY A 800 -24.70 3.42 14.91
N TRP A 801 -23.62 3.72 15.64
CA TRP A 801 -23.25 5.09 15.98
C TRP A 801 -22.68 5.90 14.81
N LEU A 802 -22.27 5.28 13.69
CA LEU A 802 -21.89 6.03 12.48
C LEU A 802 -23.10 6.62 11.74
N LEU A 803 -24.33 6.23 12.11
CA LEU A 803 -25.55 6.78 11.53
C LEU A 803 -25.80 8.25 11.90
N THR A 804 -25.09 8.78 12.89
CA THR A 804 -25.11 10.21 13.26
C THR A 804 -24.40 11.11 12.22
N SER A 805 -23.59 10.52 11.33
CA SER A 805 -22.69 11.21 10.40
C SER A 805 -23.41 12.09 9.38
N THR A 806 -22.86 13.29 9.14
CA THR A 806 -23.26 14.19 8.03
C THR A 806 -22.62 13.82 6.69
N ASP A 807 -21.69 12.87 6.67
CA ASP A 807 -21.26 12.23 5.44
C ASP A 807 -22.29 11.20 5.00
N THR A 808 -23.12 11.56 4.01
CA THR A 808 -24.20 10.72 3.52
C THR A 808 -23.70 9.39 2.97
N SER A 809 -22.52 9.37 2.33
CA SER A 809 -21.93 8.14 1.81
C SER A 809 -21.51 7.18 2.93
N MET A 810 -20.95 7.71 4.03
CA MET A 810 -20.65 6.91 5.22
C MET A 810 -21.92 6.38 5.88
N ARG A 811 -22.94 7.23 6.05
CA ARG A 811 -24.20 6.85 6.69
C ARG A 811 -24.95 5.78 5.89
N ASP A 812 -24.99 5.90 4.56
CA ASP A 812 -25.57 4.89 3.67
C ASP A 812 -24.79 3.57 3.73
N LEU A 813 -23.45 3.65 3.76
CA LEU A 813 -22.60 2.46 3.91
C LEU A 813 -22.77 1.77 5.26
N ALA A 814 -22.91 2.53 6.35
CA ALA A 814 -23.22 2.00 7.68
C ALA A 814 -24.61 1.35 7.71
N THR A 815 -25.62 1.99 7.11
CA THR A 815 -26.96 1.41 6.95
C THR A 815 -26.90 0.08 6.19
N LYS A 816 -26.12 0.03 5.10
CA LYS A 816 -25.88 -1.20 4.34
C LYS A 816 -25.17 -2.28 5.16
N ALA A 817 -24.18 -1.91 5.95
CA ALA A 817 -23.45 -2.85 6.79
C ALA A 817 -24.39 -3.48 7.83
N LEU A 818 -25.22 -2.68 8.50
CA LEU A 818 -26.20 -3.17 9.46
C LEU A 818 -27.23 -4.09 8.80
N GLN A 819 -27.72 -3.74 7.61
CA GLN A 819 -28.61 -4.60 6.84
C GLN A 819 -27.94 -5.93 6.48
N ARG A 820 -26.68 -5.92 6.02
CA ARG A 820 -25.93 -7.15 5.72
C ARG A 820 -25.63 -7.96 6.97
N TYR A 821 -25.39 -7.31 8.10
CA TYR A 821 -25.26 -7.96 9.40
C TYR A 821 -26.54 -8.71 9.80
N GLY A 822 -27.70 -8.06 9.72
CA GLY A 822 -29.00 -8.67 10.06
C GLY A 822 -29.55 -9.65 9.02
N ARG A 823 -29.04 -9.64 7.78
CA ARG A 823 -29.59 -10.45 6.68
C ARG A 823 -29.77 -11.95 7.00
N PRO A 824 -28.77 -12.71 7.52
CA PRO A 824 -28.98 -14.12 7.82
C PRO A 824 -29.75 -14.39 9.12
N GLU A 825 -29.61 -13.51 10.13
CA GLU A 825 -30.22 -13.64 11.46
C GLU A 825 -30.91 -12.31 11.85
N PRO A 826 -32.11 -11.99 11.29
CA PRO A 826 -32.74 -10.67 11.49
C PRO A 826 -33.00 -10.30 12.95
N GLN A 827 -33.26 -11.30 13.81
CA GLN A 827 -33.45 -11.11 15.24
C GLN A 827 -32.31 -10.31 15.89
N ARG A 828 -31.04 -10.61 15.54
CA ARG A 828 -29.89 -9.89 16.10
C ARG A 828 -29.91 -8.40 15.77
N LEU A 829 -30.35 -8.04 14.56
CA LEU A 829 -30.49 -6.64 14.15
C LEU A 829 -31.73 -6.00 14.79
N PHE A 830 -32.83 -6.74 14.95
CA PHE A 830 -34.00 -6.24 15.68
C PHE A 830 -33.69 -5.95 17.14
N ASP A 831 -32.95 -6.82 17.82
CA ASP A 831 -32.51 -6.61 19.21
C ASP A 831 -31.55 -5.43 19.35
N LEU A 832 -30.68 -5.21 18.35
CA LEU A 832 -29.83 -4.01 18.29
C LEU A 832 -30.67 -2.75 18.05
N ALA A 833 -31.58 -2.77 17.08
CA ALA A 833 -32.43 -1.63 16.75
C ALA A 833 -33.33 -1.25 17.92
N ALA A 834 -33.97 -2.23 18.58
CA ALA A 834 -34.80 -2.04 19.76
C ALA A 834 -34.02 -1.35 20.91
N ARG A 835 -32.79 -1.78 21.15
CA ARG A 835 -31.88 -1.16 22.14
C ARG A 835 -31.47 0.28 21.80
N MET A 836 -31.67 0.74 20.57
CA MET A 836 -31.25 2.07 20.11
C MET A 836 -32.45 2.97 19.76
N LEU A 837 -33.70 2.53 19.97
CA LEU A 837 -34.91 3.35 19.74
C LEU A 837 -35.03 4.55 20.71
N ASP A 838 -34.27 4.55 21.80
CA ASP A 838 -34.18 5.61 22.81
C ASP A 838 -33.08 6.65 22.53
N VAL A 839 -32.28 6.46 21.47
CA VAL A 839 -31.26 7.43 21.07
C VAL A 839 -31.95 8.74 20.62
N ASP A 840 -31.48 9.87 21.13
CA ASP A 840 -32.02 11.22 20.89
C ASP A 840 -31.71 11.80 19.49
N ASP A 841 -31.17 10.98 18.57
CA ASP A 841 -30.90 11.35 17.17
C ASP A 841 -31.87 10.64 16.21
N PRO A 842 -32.83 11.36 15.62
CA PRO A 842 -33.77 10.79 14.66
C PRO A 842 -33.10 10.15 13.44
N TYR A 843 -31.90 10.58 13.01
CA TYR A 843 -31.17 9.92 11.92
C TYR A 843 -30.74 8.49 12.29
N VAL A 844 -30.36 8.26 13.55
CA VAL A 844 -29.96 6.93 14.02
C VAL A 844 -31.17 6.01 14.04
N VAL A 845 -32.27 6.45 14.64
CA VAL A 845 -33.51 5.67 14.76
C VAL A 845 -34.10 5.36 13.38
N GLU A 846 -34.21 6.37 12.50
CA GLU A 846 -34.68 6.21 11.12
C GLU A 846 -33.87 5.13 10.38
N ARG A 847 -32.54 5.25 10.37
CA ARG A 847 -31.69 4.35 9.58
C ARG A 847 -31.57 2.95 10.17
N LEU A 848 -31.73 2.78 11.49
CA LEU A 848 -31.83 1.45 12.10
C LEU A 848 -33.14 0.75 11.72
N VAL A 849 -34.27 1.45 11.79
CA VAL A 849 -35.56 0.89 11.36
C VAL A 849 -35.54 0.58 9.86
N ALA A 850 -34.92 1.44 9.05
CA ALA A 850 -34.69 1.18 7.62
C ALA A 850 -33.85 -0.08 7.40
N ALA A 851 -32.71 -0.24 8.09
CA ALA A 851 -31.87 -1.42 7.98
C ALA A 851 -32.58 -2.70 8.45
N ALA A 852 -33.37 -2.62 9.53
CA ALA A 852 -34.20 -3.72 10.03
C ALA A 852 -35.23 -4.15 8.98
N PHE A 853 -35.96 -3.20 8.39
CA PHE A 853 -36.85 -3.46 7.26
C PHE A 853 -36.11 -4.14 6.10
N GLY A 854 -34.98 -3.57 5.68
CA GLY A 854 -34.18 -4.10 4.57
C GLY A 854 -33.60 -5.49 4.84
N ALA A 855 -33.37 -5.86 6.10
CA ALA A 855 -32.97 -7.23 6.47
C ALA A 855 -34.17 -8.18 6.44
N ALA A 856 -35.30 -7.77 7.03
CA ALA A 856 -36.55 -8.54 7.03
C ALA A 856 -37.03 -8.84 5.60
N SER A 857 -36.99 -7.84 4.73
CA SER A 857 -37.47 -7.94 3.34
C SER A 857 -36.65 -8.89 2.46
N THR A 858 -35.48 -9.36 2.92
CA THR A 858 -34.72 -10.41 2.23
C THR A 858 -35.32 -11.80 2.43
N HIS A 859 -36.25 -11.95 3.39
CA HIS A 859 -36.93 -13.19 3.71
C HIS A 859 -38.41 -13.14 3.28
N GLN A 860 -38.66 -13.05 1.98
CA GLN A 860 -40.01 -12.90 1.46
C GLN A 860 -40.87 -14.18 1.55
N MET A 861 -40.25 -15.33 1.79
CA MET A 861 -40.97 -16.59 1.93
C MET A 861 -41.67 -16.65 3.30
N PRO A 862 -42.98 -16.92 3.37
CA PRO A 862 -43.68 -17.08 4.65
C PRO A 862 -43.00 -18.15 5.52
N ASP A 863 -42.86 -17.89 6.81
CA ASP A 863 -42.27 -18.80 7.79
C ASP A 863 -43.25 -19.09 8.96
N PRO A 864 -44.42 -19.73 8.72
CA PRO A 864 -45.48 -19.83 9.71
C PRO A 864 -45.01 -20.44 11.05
N GLY A 865 -44.95 -19.62 12.09
CA GLY A 865 -44.51 -20.02 13.43
C GLY A 865 -43.01 -20.31 13.58
N GLY A 866 -42.21 -20.07 12.53
CA GLY A 866 -40.77 -20.25 12.56
C GLY A 866 -40.02 -19.06 13.20
N PRO A 867 -38.67 -19.16 13.27
CA PRO A 867 -37.84 -18.18 13.98
C PRO A 867 -37.96 -16.75 13.44
N LEU A 868 -38.15 -16.59 12.13
CA LEU A 868 -38.25 -15.26 11.52
C LEU A 868 -39.55 -14.57 11.94
N GLU A 869 -40.69 -15.25 11.83
CA GLU A 869 -41.98 -14.67 12.22
C GLU A 869 -42.04 -14.33 13.71
N GLN A 870 -41.42 -15.16 14.56
CA GLN A 870 -41.29 -14.88 15.99
C GLN A 870 -40.47 -13.60 16.24
N ALA A 871 -39.27 -13.51 15.64
CA ALA A 871 -38.42 -12.34 15.78
C ALA A 871 -39.07 -11.07 15.20
N LEU A 872 -39.75 -11.17 14.05
CA LEU A 872 -40.47 -10.07 13.42
C LEU A 872 -41.66 -9.64 14.28
N ARG A 873 -42.40 -10.58 14.89
CA ARG A 873 -43.48 -10.27 15.83
C ARG A 873 -42.97 -9.47 17.01
N ASP A 874 -41.91 -9.93 17.65
CA ASP A 874 -41.32 -9.26 18.82
C ASP A 874 -40.85 -7.85 18.45
N TRP A 875 -40.23 -7.69 17.28
CA TRP A 875 -39.84 -6.39 16.74
C TRP A 875 -41.03 -5.45 16.49
N LEU A 876 -42.10 -5.95 15.85
CA LEU A 876 -43.32 -5.18 15.60
C LEU A 876 -44.06 -4.83 16.90
N VAL A 877 -43.95 -5.65 17.95
CA VAL A 877 -44.46 -5.31 19.28
C VAL A 877 -43.69 -4.14 19.87
N GLN A 878 -42.35 -4.14 19.79
CA GLN A 878 -41.52 -3.01 20.25
C GLN A 878 -41.87 -1.70 19.51
N LEU A 879 -42.03 -1.75 18.19
CA LEU A 879 -42.44 -0.59 17.39
C LEU A 879 -43.86 -0.10 17.76
N ARG A 880 -44.80 -1.02 18.00
CA ARG A 880 -46.16 -0.69 18.44
C ARG A 880 -46.13 0.03 19.77
N ASP A 881 -45.49 -0.58 20.78
CA ASP A 881 -45.49 -0.09 22.15
C ASP A 881 -44.80 1.28 22.26
N ARG A 882 -43.86 1.56 21.37
CA ARG A 882 -43.11 2.82 21.38
C ARG A 882 -43.80 3.97 20.64
N PHE A 883 -44.43 3.70 19.49
CA PHE A 883 -44.83 4.75 18.53
C PHE A 883 -46.31 4.72 18.10
N LEU A 884 -47.05 3.64 18.38
CA LEU A 884 -48.49 3.51 18.07
C LEU A 884 -49.34 3.69 19.35
N ASP A 885 -50.67 3.69 19.23
CA ASP A 885 -51.61 4.02 20.33
C ASP A 885 -51.35 3.25 21.65
N GLY A 886 -50.97 3.98 22.73
CA GLY A 886 -50.60 3.49 24.08
C GLY A 886 -49.82 4.55 24.90
N GLU A 887 -49.44 4.28 26.16
CA GLU A 887 -48.51 5.10 26.97
C GLU A 887 -47.13 5.20 26.29
N SER A 888 -47.03 6.00 25.24
CA SER A 888 -45.98 5.98 24.21
C SER A 888 -45.24 7.32 24.13
N THR A 889 -44.05 7.31 23.51
CA THR A 889 -43.34 8.53 23.07
C THR A 889 -43.64 8.74 21.59
N PRO A 890 -44.59 9.61 21.24
CA PRO A 890 -44.99 9.82 19.85
C PRO A 890 -43.82 10.39 19.03
N THR A 891 -43.70 9.94 17.78
CA THR A 891 -42.80 10.56 16.79
C THR A 891 -43.63 11.14 15.66
N SER A 892 -43.31 12.36 15.21
CA SER A 892 -43.84 12.93 13.98
C SER A 892 -42.85 12.85 12.82
N HIS A 893 -41.71 12.16 12.98
CA HIS A 893 -40.69 12.07 11.96
C HIS A 893 -41.14 11.19 10.78
N GLU A 894 -41.59 11.81 9.69
CA GLU A 894 -42.33 11.09 8.63
C GLU A 894 -41.53 10.01 7.90
N GLN A 895 -40.21 10.17 7.71
CA GLN A 895 -39.38 9.12 7.09
C GLN A 895 -39.31 7.84 7.95
N LEU A 896 -39.21 7.99 9.27
CA LEU A 896 -39.23 6.89 10.21
C LEU A 896 -40.59 6.18 10.16
N ARG A 897 -41.68 6.96 10.18
CA ARG A 897 -43.05 6.43 9.99
C ARG A 897 -43.18 5.67 8.67
N GLY A 898 -42.57 6.17 7.60
CA GLY A 898 -42.51 5.51 6.29
C GLY A 898 -41.90 4.11 6.35
N TYR A 899 -40.71 3.96 6.94
CA TYR A 899 -40.06 2.65 7.11
C TYR A 899 -40.85 1.72 8.05
N MET A 900 -41.52 2.26 9.07
CA MET A 900 -42.43 1.49 9.91
C MET A 900 -43.61 0.94 9.11
N ARG A 901 -44.32 1.78 8.33
CA ARG A 901 -45.40 1.33 7.45
C ARG A 901 -44.93 0.23 6.52
N ALA A 902 -43.78 0.42 5.84
CA ALA A 902 -43.19 -0.60 4.98
C ALA A 902 -42.96 -1.94 5.71
N THR A 903 -42.50 -1.89 6.96
CA THR A 903 -42.25 -3.10 7.77
C THR A 903 -43.55 -3.82 8.16
N TYR A 904 -44.57 -3.09 8.61
CA TYR A 904 -45.86 -3.69 8.95
C TYR A 904 -46.57 -4.23 7.72
N GLU A 905 -46.57 -3.50 6.60
CA GLU A 905 -47.20 -3.96 5.36
C GLU A 905 -46.49 -5.19 4.78
N PHE A 906 -45.16 -5.24 4.83
CA PHE A 906 -44.40 -6.44 4.50
C PHE A 906 -44.84 -7.63 5.35
N ALA A 907 -44.95 -7.43 6.67
CA ALA A 907 -45.44 -8.46 7.58
C ALA A 907 -46.89 -8.86 7.29
N GLY A 908 -47.81 -7.92 7.09
CA GLY A 908 -49.21 -8.18 6.78
C GLY A 908 -49.40 -8.94 5.46
N THR A 909 -48.52 -8.68 4.48
CA THR A 909 -48.59 -9.31 3.16
C THR A 909 -48.01 -10.72 3.14
N LEU A 910 -46.85 -10.94 3.77
CA LEU A 910 -46.07 -12.18 3.61
C LEU A 910 -45.93 -13.01 4.90
N HIS A 911 -46.09 -12.40 6.07
CA HIS A 911 -45.82 -12.98 7.40
C HIS A 911 -46.94 -12.61 8.39
N HIS A 912 -48.20 -12.78 7.98
CA HIS A 912 -49.36 -12.22 8.68
C HIS A 912 -49.42 -12.60 10.17
N ALA A 913 -48.93 -13.77 10.56
CA ALA A 913 -48.89 -14.19 11.96
C ALA A 913 -47.94 -13.33 12.82
N SER A 914 -47.03 -12.56 12.21
CA SER A 914 -46.13 -11.63 12.91
C SER A 914 -46.81 -10.33 13.31
N VAL A 915 -47.93 -9.96 12.67
CA VAL A 915 -48.62 -8.70 12.96
C VAL A 915 -49.24 -8.76 14.36
N PRO A 916 -48.94 -7.80 15.27
CA PRO A 916 -49.51 -7.78 16.61
C PRO A 916 -51.04 -7.65 16.60
N ASN A 917 -51.72 -8.32 17.53
CA ASN A 917 -53.18 -8.23 17.68
C ASN A 917 -53.64 -6.77 17.85
N GLY A 918 -54.70 -6.38 17.14
CA GLY A 918 -55.30 -5.04 17.21
C GLY A 918 -54.60 -3.98 16.35
N VAL A 919 -53.55 -4.33 15.61
CA VAL A 919 -52.87 -3.44 14.66
C VAL A 919 -53.32 -3.78 13.24
N ASP A 920 -53.76 -2.78 12.48
CA ASP A 920 -53.98 -2.91 11.04
C ASP A 920 -52.66 -2.60 10.31
N ALA A 921 -52.06 -3.61 9.72
CA ALA A 921 -50.78 -3.51 9.02
C ALA A 921 -50.79 -2.52 7.86
N PHE A 922 -51.94 -2.27 7.24
CA PHE A 922 -52.10 -1.40 6.07
C PHE A 922 -52.70 -0.03 6.43
N ALA A 923 -53.03 0.19 7.71
CA ALA A 923 -53.61 1.44 8.19
C ALA A 923 -53.10 1.79 9.61
N LEU A 924 -51.77 1.89 9.74
CA LEU A 924 -51.14 2.21 11.02
C LEU A 924 -51.61 3.56 11.58
N ARG A 925 -51.93 3.56 12.89
CA ARG A 925 -52.26 4.75 13.66
C ARG A 925 -51.10 5.10 14.58
N PHE A 926 -50.40 6.17 14.24
CA PHE A 926 -49.31 6.70 15.06
C PHE A 926 -49.87 7.49 16.24
N ALA A 927 -49.21 7.38 17.39
CA ALA A 927 -49.54 8.20 18.55
C ALA A 927 -49.38 9.69 18.20
N ALA A 928 -50.34 10.51 18.62
CA ALA A 928 -50.36 11.94 18.30
C ALA A 928 -49.19 12.66 18.98
N ALA A 929 -48.35 13.32 18.19
CA ALA A 929 -47.31 14.21 18.72
C ALA A 929 -47.94 15.49 19.28
N GLY A 930 -47.35 16.04 20.34
CA GLY A 930 -47.75 17.33 20.88
C GLY A 930 -47.58 18.48 19.87
N PRO A 931 -48.20 19.64 20.11
CA PRO A 931 -47.97 20.82 19.29
C PRO A 931 -46.49 21.20 19.33
N ALA A 932 -45.94 21.62 18.19
CA ALA A 932 -44.56 22.05 18.10
C ALA A 932 -44.40 23.51 18.55
N ASP A 933 -43.24 23.80 19.17
CA ASP A 933 -42.83 25.17 19.42
C ASP A 933 -42.58 25.92 18.11
N VAL A 934 -42.78 27.23 18.13
CA VAL A 934 -42.57 28.12 16.97
C VAL A 934 -41.63 29.25 17.35
N MET A 935 -40.69 29.56 16.45
CA MET A 935 -39.76 30.68 16.58
C MET A 935 -40.09 31.73 15.53
N GLU A 936 -40.78 32.78 15.97
CA GLU A 936 -41.23 33.90 15.14
C GLU A 936 -40.04 34.69 14.53
N ASP A 937 -40.33 35.48 13.49
CA ASP A 937 -39.30 36.26 12.78
C ASP A 937 -38.60 37.32 13.67
N ASP A 938 -39.21 37.74 14.78
CA ASP A 938 -38.67 38.73 15.72
C ASP A 938 -37.91 38.13 16.91
N ASP A 939 -37.82 36.79 17.00
CA ASP A 939 -36.99 36.12 18.01
C ASP A 939 -35.50 36.47 17.77
N PRO A 940 -34.73 36.81 18.83
CA PRO A 940 -33.33 37.20 18.70
C PRO A 940 -32.43 36.11 18.07
N ASN A 941 -32.87 34.86 18.06
CA ASN A 941 -32.13 33.70 17.53
C ASN A 941 -32.62 33.27 16.13
N ALA A 942 -33.69 33.85 15.59
CA ALA A 942 -34.27 33.43 14.32
C ALA A 942 -33.30 33.57 13.14
N GLU A 943 -32.53 34.66 13.10
CA GLU A 943 -31.50 34.93 12.07
C GLU A 943 -30.38 33.88 12.07
N GLU A 944 -29.96 33.44 13.25
CA GLU A 944 -28.95 32.38 13.40
C GLU A 944 -29.48 31.06 12.84
N CYS A 945 -30.70 30.66 13.21
CA CYS A 945 -31.35 29.45 12.70
C CYS A 945 -31.56 29.47 11.17
N ASN A 946 -31.87 30.63 10.56
CA ASN A 946 -32.03 30.76 9.10
C ASN A 946 -30.79 30.32 8.30
N ARG A 947 -29.60 30.48 8.87
CA ARG A 947 -28.33 30.11 8.21
C ARG A 947 -28.20 28.59 8.01
N THR A 948 -28.98 27.79 8.73
CA THR A 948 -28.89 26.32 8.67
C THR A 948 -29.44 25.74 7.37
N PHE A 949 -30.56 26.25 6.85
CA PHE A 949 -31.24 25.68 5.68
C PHE A 949 -31.11 26.53 4.40
N GLY A 950 -31.00 27.87 4.48
CA GLY A 950 -30.78 28.72 3.29
C GLY A 950 -31.95 28.74 2.29
N LEU A 951 -31.85 29.60 1.26
CA LEU A 951 -32.98 29.95 0.38
C LEU A 951 -33.59 28.75 -0.35
N ASP A 952 -32.77 27.84 -0.89
CA ASP A 952 -33.27 26.70 -1.66
C ASP A 952 -34.04 25.71 -0.78
N PHE A 953 -33.55 25.46 0.44
CA PHE A 953 -34.25 24.58 1.38
C PHE A 953 -35.54 25.22 1.87
N GLU A 954 -35.53 26.52 2.20
CA GLU A 954 -36.77 27.24 2.53
C GLU A 954 -37.77 27.16 1.40
N ASN A 955 -37.33 27.43 0.17
CA ASN A 955 -38.23 27.58 -0.95
C ASN A 955 -38.77 26.25 -1.49
N TYR A 956 -37.89 25.29 -1.73
CA TYR A 956 -38.20 24.05 -2.43
C TYR A 956 -38.46 22.86 -1.50
N VAL A 957 -37.94 22.88 -0.26
CA VAL A 957 -38.13 21.78 0.70
C VAL A 957 -39.28 22.10 1.64
N ILE A 958 -39.12 23.10 2.53
CA ILE A 958 -40.18 23.52 3.47
C ILE A 958 -41.37 24.04 2.67
N GLY A 959 -41.12 24.98 1.76
CA GLY A 959 -42.15 25.58 0.95
C GLY A 959 -42.80 24.60 -0.04
N GLY A 960 -42.08 23.58 -0.48
CA GLY A 960 -42.63 22.49 -1.29
C GLY A 960 -43.68 21.68 -0.52
N ALA A 961 -43.53 21.54 0.81
CA ALA A 961 -44.49 20.80 1.63
C ALA A 961 -45.84 21.52 1.79
N ILE A 962 -45.94 22.82 1.50
CA ILE A 962 -47.15 23.62 1.77
C ILE A 962 -48.06 23.65 0.54
N THR A 963 -49.18 22.92 0.62
CA THR A 963 -50.20 22.89 -0.43
C THR A 963 -50.76 24.28 -0.72
N GLY A 964 -50.84 24.66 -2.00
CA GLY A 964 -51.34 25.97 -2.44
C GLY A 964 -50.32 27.10 -2.43
N ARG A 965 -49.08 26.88 -1.95
CA ARG A 965 -47.99 27.86 -2.02
C ARG A 965 -47.28 27.81 -3.37
N ARG A 966 -47.03 28.98 -3.99
CA ARG A 966 -46.17 29.09 -5.18
C ARG A 966 -44.69 29.18 -4.78
N ASN A 967 -43.79 28.76 -5.67
CA ASN A 967 -42.36 29.00 -5.49
C ASN A 967 -42.10 30.50 -5.26
N TYR A 968 -41.25 30.80 -4.29
CA TYR A 968 -40.86 32.14 -3.83
C TYR A 968 -41.96 32.95 -3.11
N ASP A 969 -43.09 32.33 -2.77
CA ASP A 969 -44.12 32.94 -1.92
C ASP A 969 -43.77 32.79 -0.43
N PHE A 970 -42.88 33.65 0.07
CA PHE A 970 -42.43 33.64 1.47
C PHE A 970 -43.42 34.28 2.45
N LYS A 971 -44.54 34.84 1.98
CA LYS A 971 -45.57 35.48 2.81
C LYS A 971 -46.78 34.59 3.08
N HIS A 972 -46.81 33.38 2.53
CA HIS A 972 -47.90 32.44 2.72
C HIS A 972 -48.04 32.07 4.22
N PRO A 973 -49.22 32.23 4.85
CA PRO A 973 -49.36 32.05 6.30
C PRO A 973 -48.92 30.67 6.81
N ALA A 974 -49.31 29.59 6.12
CA ALA A 974 -48.90 28.23 6.53
C ALA A 974 -47.39 27.97 6.33
N PHE A 975 -46.74 28.70 5.43
CA PHE A 975 -45.30 28.61 5.24
C PHE A 975 -44.53 29.30 6.37
N LEU A 976 -45.02 30.46 6.82
CA LEU A 976 -44.42 31.17 7.96
C LEU A 976 -44.45 30.30 9.23
N ILE A 977 -45.59 29.64 9.50
CA ILE A 977 -45.73 28.70 10.62
C ILE A 977 -44.74 27.53 10.48
N ALA A 978 -44.71 26.86 9.32
CA ALA A 978 -43.81 25.74 9.09
C ALA A 978 -42.33 26.12 9.20
N ARG A 979 -41.95 27.32 8.72
CA ARG A 979 -40.59 27.85 8.86
C ARG A 979 -40.26 28.16 10.32
N ALA A 980 -41.18 28.77 11.07
CA ALA A 980 -41.01 29.07 12.48
C ALA A 980 -40.84 27.80 13.32
N GLU A 981 -41.59 26.76 12.99
CA GLU A 981 -41.49 25.42 13.60
C GLU A 981 -40.13 24.77 13.31
N VAL A 982 -39.67 24.78 12.06
CA VAL A 982 -38.36 24.23 11.70
C VAL A 982 -37.24 24.96 12.45
N ARG A 983 -37.31 26.29 12.58
CA ARG A 983 -36.33 27.07 13.36
C ARG A 983 -36.32 26.70 14.83
N ALA A 984 -37.49 26.66 15.46
CA ALA A 984 -37.61 26.30 16.87
C ALA A 984 -37.01 24.92 17.12
N ARG A 985 -37.29 23.96 16.25
CA ARG A 985 -36.76 22.61 16.37
C ARG A 985 -35.25 22.52 16.14
N VAL A 986 -34.70 23.24 15.15
CA VAL A 986 -33.25 23.34 14.96
C VAL A 986 -32.56 23.89 16.21
N TRP A 987 -33.17 24.89 16.84
CA TRP A 987 -32.67 25.47 18.09
C TRP A 987 -32.77 24.48 19.27
N GLU A 988 -33.88 23.75 19.40
CA GLU A 988 -34.11 22.75 20.44
C GLU A 988 -33.11 21.57 20.34
N LEU A 989 -32.83 21.11 19.11
CA LEU A 989 -31.81 20.08 18.82
C LEU A 989 -30.38 20.54 19.19
N GLY A 990 -30.18 21.83 19.47
CA GLY A 990 -28.94 22.36 20.04
C GLY A 990 -27.97 22.94 19.01
N TRP A 991 -28.37 23.16 17.75
CA TRP A 991 -27.50 23.84 16.79
C TRP A 991 -27.31 25.31 17.18
N ARG A 992 -26.06 25.74 17.31
CA ARG A 992 -25.68 27.13 17.54
C ARG A 992 -24.55 27.51 16.59
N GLU A 993 -24.61 28.69 15.98
CA GLU A 993 -23.60 29.26 15.11
C GLU A 993 -22.24 29.34 15.80
N LYS A 994 -22.20 29.72 17.09
CA LYS A 994 -20.95 29.78 17.85
C LYS A 994 -20.21 28.44 17.90
N ASP A 995 -20.94 27.33 17.83
CA ASP A 995 -20.39 25.98 17.99
C ASP A 995 -20.18 25.30 16.62
N PHE A 996 -21.14 25.43 15.71
CA PHE A 996 -21.14 24.75 14.40
C PHE A 996 -20.77 25.65 13.21
N GLY A 997 -20.87 26.97 13.32
CA GLY A 997 -20.78 27.89 12.17
C GLY A 997 -19.48 27.76 11.38
N SER A 998 -18.34 27.66 12.08
CA SER A 998 -17.03 27.48 11.43
C SER A 998 -16.89 26.10 10.75
N ILE A 999 -17.47 25.05 11.34
CA ILE A 999 -17.45 23.69 10.79
C ILE A 999 -18.32 23.63 9.53
N ASP A 1000 -19.52 24.20 9.60
CA ASP A 1000 -20.46 24.29 8.48
C ASP A 1000 -19.88 25.11 7.32
N GLN A 1001 -19.19 26.21 7.61
CA GLN A 1001 -18.47 27.00 6.61
C GLN A 1001 -17.33 26.21 5.98
N ALA A 1002 -16.55 25.47 6.78
CA ALA A 1002 -15.47 24.62 6.28
C ALA A 1002 -16.01 23.53 5.34
N ILE A 1003 -17.12 22.87 5.71
CA ILE A 1003 -17.79 21.88 4.86
C ILE A 1003 -18.22 22.53 3.53
N SER A 1004 -18.91 23.67 3.57
CA SER A 1004 -19.32 24.40 2.35
C SER A 1004 -18.14 24.78 1.45
N SER A 1005 -17.04 25.26 2.01
CA SER A 1005 -15.85 25.65 1.22
C SER A 1005 -15.16 24.46 0.54
N SER A 1006 -15.25 23.27 1.14
CA SER A 1006 -14.65 22.05 0.59
C SER A 1006 -15.45 21.49 -0.61
N THR A 1007 -16.75 21.78 -0.69
CA THR A 1007 -17.64 21.32 -1.76
C THR A 1007 -17.54 22.11 -3.07
N ASP A 1008 -16.94 23.31 -3.08
CA ASP A 1008 -16.85 24.18 -4.27
C ASP A 1008 -15.77 23.77 -5.30
N HIS A 1009 -14.96 22.74 -5.02
CA HIS A 1009 -13.91 22.27 -5.94
C HIS A 1009 -14.44 21.21 -6.92
N ALA A 1010 -15.00 21.69 -8.03
CA ALA A 1010 -15.51 20.89 -9.15
C ALA A 1010 -14.42 20.03 -9.83
N TYR A 1011 -14.83 18.84 -10.30
CA TYR A 1011 -14.06 17.77 -10.96
C TYR A 1011 -13.46 16.68 -10.04
N GLY A 1012 -14.35 15.88 -9.48
CA GLY A 1012 -14.07 14.53 -9.00
C GLY A 1012 -15.37 13.88 -8.51
N THR A 1013 -15.53 12.57 -8.68
CA THR A 1013 -16.61 11.75 -8.09
C THR A 1013 -16.49 11.75 -6.56
N ARG A 1014 -16.78 12.89 -5.91
CA ARG A 1014 -16.45 13.16 -4.51
C ARG A 1014 -17.69 13.12 -3.62
N ARG A 1015 -17.63 12.22 -2.62
CA ARG A 1015 -18.17 12.31 -1.25
C ARG A 1015 -19.16 13.45 -0.99
N LYS A 1016 -20.42 13.10 -0.69
CA LYS A 1016 -21.50 14.05 -0.40
C LYS A 1016 -21.62 14.30 1.11
N VAL A 1017 -20.89 15.31 1.61
CA VAL A 1017 -20.93 15.75 3.01
C VAL A 1017 -21.93 16.90 3.15
N GLU A 1018 -22.84 16.81 4.11
CA GLU A 1018 -23.76 17.89 4.45
C GLU A 1018 -23.31 18.70 5.67
N ARG A 1019 -23.80 19.94 5.77
CA ARG A 1019 -23.62 20.79 6.96
C ARG A 1019 -24.45 20.24 8.12
N TYR A 1020 -23.99 20.41 9.36
CA TYR A 1020 -24.77 20.05 10.54
C TYR A 1020 -26.07 20.84 10.62
N GLY A 1021 -26.06 22.13 10.27
CA GLY A 1021 -27.30 22.90 10.17
C GLY A 1021 -28.31 22.27 9.20
N LYS A 1022 -27.83 21.68 8.10
CA LYS A 1022 -28.69 20.99 7.14
C LYS A 1022 -29.24 19.66 7.68
N LYS A 1023 -28.44 18.87 8.40
CA LYS A 1023 -28.90 17.68 9.14
C LYS A 1023 -30.07 18.04 10.07
N TYR A 1024 -29.92 19.10 10.85
CA TYR A 1024 -30.89 19.49 11.87
C TYR A 1024 -32.16 20.03 11.20
N GLY A 1025 -31.99 20.80 10.11
CA GLY A 1025 -33.09 21.24 9.26
C GLY A 1025 -33.88 20.09 8.64
N TRP A 1026 -33.23 18.99 8.21
CA TRP A 1026 -33.91 17.80 7.71
C TRP A 1026 -34.72 17.07 8.78
N ILE A 1027 -34.15 16.89 9.97
CA ILE A 1027 -34.86 16.29 11.12
C ILE A 1027 -36.11 17.10 11.43
N ALA A 1028 -35.95 18.41 11.60
CA ALA A 1028 -37.05 19.33 11.87
C ALA A 1028 -38.11 19.34 10.75
N TYR A 1029 -37.67 19.29 9.49
CA TYR A 1029 -38.56 19.21 8.34
C TYR A 1029 -39.40 17.93 8.33
N HIS A 1030 -38.80 16.76 8.57
CA HIS A 1030 -39.53 15.50 8.57
C HIS A 1030 -40.51 15.39 9.74
N GLU A 1031 -40.17 15.95 10.89
CA GLU A 1031 -41.10 16.07 12.02
C GLU A 1031 -42.28 17.02 11.74
N MET A 1032 -42.02 18.15 11.07
CA MET A 1032 -43.04 19.10 10.64
C MET A 1032 -44.00 18.49 9.62
N VAL A 1033 -43.45 17.74 8.65
CA VAL A 1033 -44.25 17.01 7.66
C VAL A 1033 -45.19 16.00 8.32
N GLY A 1034 -44.73 15.20 9.28
CA GLY A 1034 -45.62 14.24 9.94
C GLY A 1034 -46.74 14.91 10.73
N ARG A 1035 -46.49 16.09 11.32
CA ARG A 1035 -47.55 16.89 11.97
C ARG A 1035 -48.55 17.45 10.95
N LEU A 1036 -48.11 17.85 9.76
CA LEU A 1036 -49.03 18.24 8.68
C LEU A 1036 -49.92 17.06 8.26
N VAL A 1037 -49.34 15.87 8.12
CA VAL A 1037 -50.07 14.62 7.83
C VAL A 1037 -51.10 14.32 8.92
N ASP A 1038 -50.76 14.45 10.20
CA ASP A 1038 -51.67 14.23 11.34
C ASP A 1038 -52.90 15.16 11.30
N THR A 1039 -52.78 16.35 10.68
CA THR A 1039 -53.89 17.30 10.49
C THR A 1039 -54.67 17.13 9.18
N GLY A 1040 -54.37 16.08 8.39
CA GLY A 1040 -54.99 15.84 7.09
C GLY A 1040 -54.51 16.78 5.98
N ARG A 1041 -53.38 17.47 6.19
CA ARG A 1041 -52.78 18.41 5.23
C ARG A 1041 -51.59 17.76 4.53
N SER A 1042 -51.85 16.70 3.76
CA SER A 1042 -50.80 15.98 3.02
C SER A 1042 -49.97 16.94 2.16
N PRO A 1043 -48.63 16.92 2.29
CA PRO A 1043 -47.78 17.84 1.54
C PRO A 1043 -47.87 17.65 0.03
N SER A 1044 -47.75 18.74 -0.75
CA SER A 1044 -47.71 18.71 -2.22
C SER A 1044 -46.75 17.66 -2.85
N PRO A 1045 -45.52 17.42 -2.33
CA PRO A 1045 -44.61 16.39 -2.84
C PRO A 1045 -45.11 14.95 -2.67
N PHE A 1046 -46.22 14.71 -1.96
CA PHE A 1046 -46.84 13.39 -1.91
C PHE A 1046 -47.57 13.05 -3.21
N GLY A 1047 -47.90 13.99 -4.10
CA GLY A 1047 -48.60 13.65 -5.35
C GLY A 1047 -49.86 12.77 -5.13
N GLU A 1048 -49.96 11.66 -5.85
CA GLU A 1048 -50.92 10.55 -5.58
C GLU A 1048 -50.35 9.47 -4.63
N ALA A 1049 -49.10 9.60 -4.19
CA ALA A 1049 -48.40 8.62 -3.37
C ALA A 1049 -48.75 8.75 -1.87
N GLU A 1050 -48.91 7.61 -1.20
CA GLU A 1050 -49.29 7.55 0.23
C GLU A 1050 -48.14 7.87 1.20
N ARG A 1051 -46.91 8.10 0.71
CA ARG A 1051 -45.70 8.27 1.53
C ARG A 1051 -44.69 9.25 0.94
N LEU A 1052 -43.87 9.86 1.79
CA LEU A 1052 -42.69 10.61 1.38
C LEU A 1052 -41.62 9.63 0.91
N MET A 1053 -41.07 9.84 -0.29
CA MET A 1053 -40.03 8.95 -0.80
C MET A 1053 -38.75 9.02 0.04
N PRO A 1054 -38.21 7.89 0.50
CA PRO A 1054 -36.98 7.86 1.27
C PRO A 1054 -35.76 8.20 0.41
N ASP A 1055 -34.76 8.81 1.03
CA ASP A 1055 -33.50 9.16 0.39
C ASP A 1055 -32.58 7.96 0.15
N LEU A 1056 -32.88 6.83 0.82
CA LEU A 1056 -32.20 5.54 0.70
C LEU A 1056 -33.24 4.40 0.55
N ASP A 1057 -32.99 3.51 -0.41
CA ASP A 1057 -33.60 2.17 -0.39
C ASP A 1057 -32.74 1.22 0.46
N PRO A 1058 -33.20 0.83 1.68
CA PRO A 1058 -32.38 0.09 2.62
C PRO A 1058 -32.31 -1.41 2.30
N THR A 1059 -32.93 -1.86 1.21
CA THR A 1059 -32.95 -3.29 0.83
C THR A 1059 -31.63 -3.71 0.18
N PHE A 1060 -30.89 -2.74 -0.38
CA PHE A 1060 -29.60 -2.91 -1.04
C PHE A 1060 -29.57 -4.17 -1.93
N PRO A 1061 -30.39 -4.22 -3.00
CA PRO A 1061 -30.51 -5.42 -3.83
C PRO A 1061 -29.14 -5.82 -4.35
N ASP A 1062 -28.85 -7.13 -4.31
CA ASP A 1062 -27.62 -7.66 -4.87
C ASP A 1062 -27.59 -7.38 -6.37
N ARG A 1063 -26.41 -7.12 -6.92
CA ARG A 1063 -26.29 -7.04 -8.37
C ARG A 1063 -26.63 -8.44 -8.92
N PRO A 1064 -27.58 -8.55 -9.86
CA PRO A 1064 -27.93 -9.82 -10.44
C PRO A 1064 -26.68 -10.46 -11.05
N PRO A 1065 -26.46 -11.77 -10.85
CA PRO A 1065 -25.27 -12.43 -11.38
C PRO A 1065 -25.26 -12.32 -12.90
N VAL A 1066 -24.07 -12.09 -13.45
CA VAL A 1066 -23.87 -12.00 -14.89
C VAL A 1066 -23.54 -13.37 -15.46
N THR A 1067 -24.33 -13.86 -16.43
CA THR A 1067 -24.05 -15.13 -17.13
C THR A 1067 -23.49 -14.85 -18.51
N PRO A 1068 -22.26 -15.30 -18.85
CA PRO A 1068 -21.81 -15.30 -20.24
C PRO A 1068 -22.59 -16.36 -21.01
N MET A 1069 -23.46 -15.92 -21.93
CA MET A 1069 -24.19 -16.81 -22.83
C MET A 1069 -23.53 -16.77 -24.22
N PRO A 1070 -23.02 -17.89 -24.75
CA PRO A 1070 -22.49 -17.93 -26.10
C PRO A 1070 -23.63 -17.69 -27.09
N LEU A 1071 -23.52 -16.62 -27.89
CA LEU A 1071 -24.51 -16.32 -28.92
C LEU A 1071 -24.22 -17.15 -30.18
N PRO A 1072 -25.18 -17.93 -30.70
CA PRO A 1072 -25.06 -18.50 -32.05
C PRO A 1072 -25.01 -17.39 -33.10
N ALA A 1073 -24.51 -17.68 -34.31
CA ALA A 1073 -24.60 -16.73 -35.42
C ALA A 1073 -26.06 -16.61 -35.88
N TRP A 1074 -26.72 -15.49 -35.55
CA TRP A 1074 -28.15 -15.26 -35.79
C TRP A 1074 -28.43 -14.21 -36.88
N ALA A 1075 -27.42 -13.41 -37.25
CA ALA A 1075 -27.46 -12.53 -38.41
C ALA A 1075 -26.82 -13.24 -39.62
N PRO A 1076 -27.49 -13.28 -40.79
CA PRO A 1076 -26.97 -13.98 -41.96
C PRO A 1076 -25.80 -13.24 -42.62
N ALA A 1077 -24.84 -14.00 -43.16
CA ALA A 1077 -23.76 -13.47 -44.01
C ALA A 1077 -24.22 -13.22 -45.46
N GLU A 1078 -25.37 -13.78 -45.85
CA GLU A 1078 -25.97 -13.64 -47.17
C GLU A 1078 -27.30 -12.87 -47.12
N PRO A 1079 -27.67 -12.15 -48.21
CA PRO A 1079 -26.87 -11.94 -49.41
C PRO A 1079 -25.67 -11.02 -49.14
N THR A 1080 -24.58 -11.22 -49.88
CA THR A 1080 -23.37 -10.38 -49.78
C THR A 1080 -23.56 -8.99 -50.39
N ASP A 1081 -24.64 -8.75 -51.13
CA ASP A 1081 -25.02 -7.43 -51.63
C ASP A 1081 -25.70 -6.59 -50.53
N ASP A 1082 -25.13 -5.42 -50.22
CA ASP A 1082 -25.62 -4.56 -49.13
C ASP A 1082 -27.05 -4.05 -49.36
N GLN A 1083 -27.41 -3.74 -50.61
CA GLN A 1083 -28.74 -3.24 -50.94
C GLN A 1083 -29.79 -4.34 -50.77
N ARG A 1084 -29.54 -5.54 -51.28
CA ARG A 1084 -30.43 -6.69 -51.12
C ARG A 1084 -30.51 -7.15 -49.67
N TRP A 1085 -29.41 -7.06 -48.93
CA TRP A 1085 -29.38 -7.34 -47.50
C TRP A 1085 -30.24 -6.36 -46.70
N LEU A 1086 -30.14 -5.05 -46.98
CA LEU A 1086 -30.99 -4.02 -46.34
C LEU A 1086 -32.48 -4.19 -46.63
N VAL A 1087 -32.84 -4.66 -47.83
CA VAL A 1087 -34.23 -4.76 -48.27
C VAL A 1087 -34.87 -6.12 -47.91
N SER A 1088 -34.09 -7.20 -47.86
CA SER A 1088 -34.62 -8.57 -47.79
C SER A 1088 -33.83 -9.54 -46.90
N GLY A 1089 -32.80 -9.07 -46.20
CA GLY A 1089 -32.03 -9.88 -45.25
C GLY A 1089 -32.91 -10.36 -44.09
N THR A 1090 -33.11 -11.68 -43.99
CA THR A 1090 -33.91 -12.29 -42.91
C THR A 1090 -33.02 -12.65 -41.73
N VAL A 1091 -33.41 -12.23 -40.53
CA VAL A 1091 -32.68 -12.51 -39.29
C VAL A 1091 -33.37 -13.66 -38.56
N ALA A 1092 -32.66 -14.76 -38.32
CA ALA A 1092 -33.20 -15.93 -37.63
C ALA A 1092 -32.69 -15.95 -36.19
N VAL A 1093 -33.60 -15.70 -35.24
CA VAL A 1093 -33.27 -15.73 -33.81
C VAL A 1093 -33.46 -17.17 -33.28
N PRO A 1094 -32.43 -17.83 -32.74
CA PRO A 1094 -32.56 -19.21 -32.27
C PRO A 1094 -33.47 -19.37 -31.05
N ASP A 1095 -34.26 -20.44 -31.02
CA ASP A 1095 -35.23 -20.76 -29.95
C ASP A 1095 -34.59 -20.84 -28.56
N GLN A 1096 -33.31 -21.25 -28.49
CA GLN A 1096 -32.53 -21.32 -27.25
C GLN A 1096 -32.31 -19.93 -26.60
N LEU A 1097 -32.45 -18.84 -27.38
CA LEU A 1097 -32.38 -17.47 -26.85
C LEU A 1097 -33.69 -16.99 -26.23
N TRP A 1098 -34.79 -17.73 -26.39
CA TRP A 1098 -36.10 -17.38 -25.82
C TRP A 1098 -36.39 -18.16 -24.55
N SER A 1099 -36.00 -19.44 -24.54
CA SER A 1099 -36.30 -20.36 -23.44
C SER A 1099 -35.17 -21.38 -23.22
N PRO A 1100 -34.00 -20.95 -22.69
CA PRO A 1100 -32.90 -21.85 -22.40
C PRO A 1100 -33.30 -22.87 -21.31
N GLU A 1101 -32.86 -24.11 -21.47
CA GLU A 1101 -33.14 -25.16 -20.49
C GLU A 1101 -32.34 -24.96 -19.20
N GLU A 1102 -31.13 -24.41 -19.29
CA GLU A 1102 -30.20 -24.19 -18.18
C GLU A 1102 -29.55 -22.79 -18.29
N LEU A 1103 -29.46 -22.08 -17.17
CA LEU A 1103 -28.64 -20.88 -17.01
C LEU A 1103 -27.93 -20.97 -15.64
N HIS A 1104 -26.60 -20.80 -15.59
CA HIS A 1104 -25.79 -20.86 -14.34
C HIS A 1104 -25.95 -22.17 -13.54
N SER A 1105 -26.01 -23.33 -14.20
CA SER A 1105 -26.20 -24.62 -13.52
C SER A 1105 -27.52 -24.73 -12.74
N VAL A 1106 -28.50 -23.94 -13.16
CA VAL A 1106 -29.86 -23.92 -12.63
C VAL A 1106 -30.81 -24.36 -13.75
N ASP A 1107 -31.23 -25.62 -13.69
CA ASP A 1107 -32.13 -26.25 -14.66
C ASP A 1107 -33.58 -25.73 -14.53
N GLY A 1108 -34.20 -25.43 -15.68
CA GLY A 1108 -35.65 -25.38 -15.83
C GLY A 1108 -36.22 -24.08 -16.40
N GLY A 1109 -36.91 -24.20 -17.54
CA GLY A 1109 -38.05 -23.37 -17.94
C GLY A 1109 -37.86 -21.86 -17.92
N TRP A 1110 -36.67 -21.37 -18.30
CA TRP A 1110 -36.37 -19.95 -18.38
C TRP A 1110 -37.14 -19.31 -19.54
N LEU A 1111 -37.56 -18.05 -19.39
CA LEU A 1111 -38.18 -17.28 -20.45
C LEU A 1111 -37.56 -15.88 -20.52
N LEU A 1112 -37.18 -15.44 -21.72
CA LEU A 1112 -36.64 -14.10 -21.94
C LEU A 1112 -37.76 -13.08 -21.75
N VAL A 1113 -37.68 -12.20 -20.74
CA VAL A 1113 -38.68 -11.14 -20.53
C VAL A 1113 -38.38 -9.92 -21.38
N GLU A 1114 -37.14 -9.46 -21.33
CA GLU A 1114 -36.67 -8.29 -22.07
C GLU A 1114 -35.22 -8.47 -22.50
N GLY A 1115 -34.89 -8.09 -23.73
CA GLY A 1115 -33.52 -8.20 -24.22
C GLY A 1115 -33.19 -7.24 -25.35
N TYR A 1116 -31.91 -6.85 -25.47
CA TYR A 1116 -31.41 -6.03 -26.59
C TYR A 1116 -30.20 -6.67 -27.26
N LEU A 1117 -30.38 -7.18 -28.49
CA LEU A 1117 -29.34 -7.79 -29.32
C LEU A 1117 -28.70 -6.76 -30.22
N ASN A 1118 -27.38 -6.85 -30.30
CA ASN A 1118 -26.58 -6.13 -31.26
C ASN A 1118 -25.48 -7.08 -31.76
N HIS A 1119 -25.46 -7.30 -33.07
CA HIS A 1119 -24.46 -8.11 -33.74
C HIS A 1119 -23.83 -7.28 -34.87
N ARG A 1120 -22.50 -7.20 -34.85
CA ARG A 1120 -21.73 -6.51 -35.90
C ARG A 1120 -20.80 -7.51 -36.58
N ARG A 1121 -20.92 -7.62 -37.90
CA ARG A 1121 -20.11 -8.51 -38.72
C ARG A 1121 -19.96 -7.90 -40.12
N ASP A 1122 -18.73 -7.92 -40.65
CA ASP A 1122 -18.42 -7.47 -42.02
C ASP A 1122 -18.94 -6.05 -42.35
N GLY A 1123 -18.82 -5.12 -41.39
CA GLY A 1123 -19.28 -3.72 -41.54
C GLY A 1123 -20.79 -3.52 -41.38
N ARG A 1124 -21.58 -4.60 -41.31
CA ARG A 1124 -23.03 -4.58 -41.10
C ARG A 1124 -23.37 -4.69 -39.62
N THR A 1125 -24.46 -4.05 -39.22
CA THR A 1125 -24.97 -4.11 -37.84
C THR A 1125 -26.43 -4.54 -37.86
N VAL A 1126 -26.74 -5.61 -37.15
CA VAL A 1126 -28.11 -6.05 -36.86
C VAL A 1126 -28.37 -5.81 -35.39
N PHE A 1127 -29.50 -5.19 -35.07
CA PHE A 1127 -29.94 -5.08 -33.69
C PHE A 1127 -31.43 -5.41 -33.58
N GLY A 1128 -31.88 -5.79 -32.39
CA GLY A 1128 -33.26 -6.12 -32.13
C GLY A 1128 -33.59 -6.07 -30.64
N PHE A 1129 -34.87 -5.84 -30.34
CA PHE A 1129 -35.40 -5.86 -28.98
C PHE A 1129 -36.32 -7.07 -28.81
N PHE A 1130 -36.26 -7.69 -27.65
CA PHE A 1130 -37.14 -8.77 -27.24
C PHE A 1130 -38.03 -8.23 -26.13
N ARG A 1131 -39.33 -8.43 -26.26
CA ARG A 1131 -40.32 -8.11 -25.23
C ARG A 1131 -41.34 -9.23 -25.17
N THR A 1132 -41.44 -9.86 -24.01
CA THR A 1132 -42.48 -10.86 -23.75
C THR A 1132 -43.69 -10.17 -23.14
N LEU A 1133 -44.86 -10.40 -23.74
CA LEU A 1133 -46.14 -9.88 -23.26
C LEU A 1133 -46.88 -10.97 -22.53
N LEU A 1134 -47.35 -10.67 -21.33
CA LEU A 1134 -48.31 -11.50 -20.62
C LEU A 1134 -49.71 -10.99 -20.97
N LEU A 1135 -50.49 -11.83 -21.64
CA LEU A 1135 -51.84 -11.50 -22.11
C LEU A 1135 -52.86 -12.47 -21.50
N GLU A 1136 -54.09 -12.01 -21.32
CA GLU A 1136 -55.19 -12.94 -21.04
C GLU A 1136 -55.43 -13.84 -22.27
N PRO A 1137 -55.85 -15.11 -22.09
CA PRO A 1137 -56.02 -16.04 -23.19
C PRO A 1137 -56.92 -15.52 -24.33
N GLN A 1138 -57.96 -14.76 -23.98
CA GLN A 1138 -58.91 -14.16 -24.92
C GLN A 1138 -58.30 -13.07 -25.82
N ASP A 1139 -57.23 -12.40 -25.36
CA ASP A 1139 -56.59 -11.29 -26.08
C ASP A 1139 -55.42 -11.74 -26.96
N THR A 1140 -54.98 -13.00 -26.81
CA THR A 1140 -53.79 -13.53 -27.48
C THR A 1140 -53.94 -13.52 -29.01
N VAL A 1141 -55.10 -13.94 -29.53
CA VAL A 1141 -55.38 -13.99 -30.98
C VAL A 1141 -55.43 -12.58 -31.57
N LEU A 1142 -56.05 -11.64 -30.87
CA LEU A 1142 -56.15 -10.25 -31.31
C LEU A 1142 -54.78 -9.56 -31.32
N ALA A 1143 -53.97 -9.77 -30.28
CA ALA A 1143 -52.61 -9.24 -30.21
C ALA A 1143 -51.72 -9.82 -31.33
N GLN A 1144 -51.84 -11.11 -31.65
CA GLN A 1144 -51.11 -11.75 -32.74
C GLN A 1144 -51.53 -11.19 -34.10
N GLN A 1145 -52.83 -10.94 -34.32
CA GLN A 1145 -53.32 -10.28 -35.54
C GLN A 1145 -52.77 -8.84 -35.66
N LEU A 1146 -52.86 -8.06 -34.59
CA LEU A 1146 -52.37 -6.68 -34.54
C LEU A 1146 -50.85 -6.59 -34.83
N ALA A 1147 -50.08 -7.55 -34.33
CA ALA A 1147 -48.64 -7.63 -34.58
C ALA A 1147 -48.33 -8.01 -36.04
N ASN A 1148 -49.07 -8.97 -36.61
CA ASN A 1148 -48.87 -9.45 -37.98
C ASN A 1148 -49.30 -8.45 -39.05
N GLU A 1149 -50.29 -7.59 -38.76
CA GLU A 1149 -50.79 -6.57 -39.69
C GLU A 1149 -49.86 -5.34 -39.83
N ARG A 1150 -48.87 -5.20 -38.94
CA ARG A 1150 -47.91 -4.08 -38.97
C ARG A 1150 -46.55 -4.51 -39.53
N PRO A 1151 -46.15 -4.02 -40.72
CA PRO A 1151 -44.86 -4.38 -41.33
C PRO A 1151 -43.64 -3.92 -40.53
N TYR A 1152 -43.77 -2.81 -39.78
CA TYR A 1152 -42.74 -2.28 -38.89
C TYR A 1152 -43.42 -1.66 -37.66
N PRO A 1153 -43.48 -2.37 -36.52
CA PRO A 1153 -44.11 -1.83 -35.32
C PRO A 1153 -43.32 -0.64 -34.75
N GLY A 1154 -42.00 -0.60 -34.90
CA GLY A 1154 -41.13 0.38 -34.24
C GLY A 1154 -40.89 0.05 -32.76
N ASN A 1155 -40.04 0.85 -32.10
CA ASN A 1155 -39.53 0.52 -30.76
C ASN A 1155 -40.54 0.74 -29.62
N ASP A 1156 -41.61 1.50 -29.87
CA ASP A 1156 -42.57 1.92 -28.84
C ASP A 1156 -43.97 1.35 -29.06
N PHE A 1157 -44.12 0.44 -30.03
CA PHE A 1157 -45.42 -0.16 -30.35
C PHE A 1157 -46.00 -1.00 -29.22
N PHE A 1158 -45.15 -1.83 -28.61
CA PHE A 1158 -45.44 -2.45 -27.34
C PHE A 1158 -44.87 -1.56 -26.24
N PRO A 1159 -45.63 -1.28 -25.17
CA PRO A 1159 -45.12 -0.48 -24.06
C PRO A 1159 -43.83 -1.10 -23.49
N SER A 1160 -42.92 -0.26 -22.99
CA SER A 1160 -41.78 -0.75 -22.21
C SER A 1160 -42.26 -1.48 -20.95
N LEU A 1161 -41.38 -2.28 -20.32
CA LEU A 1161 -41.72 -2.88 -19.04
C LEU A 1161 -42.23 -1.80 -18.08
N PRO A 1162 -43.36 -2.06 -17.38
CA PRO A 1162 -43.88 -1.12 -16.38
C PRO A 1162 -42.79 -0.83 -15.35
N THR A 1163 -42.39 0.44 -15.24
CA THR A 1163 -41.49 0.86 -14.17
C THR A 1163 -42.33 1.21 -12.96
N VAL A 1164 -42.22 0.42 -11.89
CA VAL A 1164 -42.75 0.83 -10.59
C VAL A 1164 -41.87 1.94 -10.06
N ARG A 1165 -42.46 3.12 -9.91
CA ARG A 1165 -41.88 4.26 -9.20
C ARG A 1165 -42.50 4.30 -7.80
N ASP A 1166 -41.79 4.93 -6.88
CA ASP A 1166 -42.28 5.21 -5.54
C ASP A 1166 -42.52 3.99 -4.63
N VAL A 1167 -41.76 2.91 -4.83
CA VAL A 1167 -41.82 1.66 -4.04
C VAL A 1167 -40.39 1.16 -3.75
N LEU A 1168 -40.13 0.74 -2.52
CA LEU A 1168 -38.84 0.16 -2.11
C LEU A 1168 -38.65 -1.21 -2.78
N ALA A 1169 -37.42 -1.59 -3.14
CA ALA A 1169 -37.21 -2.84 -3.87
C ALA A 1169 -37.67 -4.09 -3.09
N GLY A 1170 -37.60 -4.06 -1.75
CA GLY A 1170 -38.06 -5.13 -0.87
C GLY A 1170 -39.58 -5.24 -0.69
N GLU A 1171 -40.34 -4.20 -1.07
CA GLU A 1171 -41.80 -4.22 -1.09
C GLU A 1171 -42.35 -4.94 -2.33
N ARG A 1172 -41.49 -5.22 -3.33
CA ARG A 1172 -41.88 -5.99 -4.50
C ARG A 1172 -41.83 -7.48 -4.15
N PRO A 1173 -42.98 -8.18 -4.10
CA PRO A 1173 -42.97 -9.61 -3.87
C PRO A 1173 -42.25 -10.30 -5.03
N SER A 1174 -41.40 -11.28 -4.72
CA SER A 1174 -40.91 -12.21 -5.72
C SER A 1174 -42.11 -12.97 -6.26
N PRO A 1175 -42.50 -12.81 -7.54
CA PRO A 1175 -43.57 -13.58 -8.13
C PRO A 1175 -43.23 -15.06 -7.99
N ARG A 1176 -44.15 -15.81 -7.38
CA ARG A 1176 -44.23 -17.26 -7.54
C ARG A 1176 -44.64 -17.59 -8.98
N CYS A 1177 -43.73 -17.43 -9.93
CA CYS A 1177 -43.93 -17.91 -11.29
C CYS A 1177 -43.49 -19.38 -11.36
N ALA A 1178 -44.32 -20.23 -12.00
CA ALA A 1178 -43.95 -21.60 -12.33
C ALA A 1178 -42.80 -21.69 -13.37
N ARG A 1179 -42.40 -20.54 -13.94
CA ARG A 1179 -41.30 -20.38 -14.90
C ARG A 1179 -40.33 -19.31 -14.41
N ARG A 1180 -39.05 -19.48 -14.72
CA ARG A 1180 -37.97 -18.54 -14.36
C ARG A 1180 -37.76 -17.52 -15.48
N TRP A 1181 -37.22 -16.36 -15.16
CA TRP A 1181 -37.12 -15.22 -16.09
C TRP A 1181 -35.70 -14.67 -16.18
N TYR A 1182 -35.29 -14.14 -17.33
CA TYR A 1182 -34.00 -13.45 -17.47
C TYR A 1182 -34.09 -12.23 -18.40
N CYS A 1183 -33.18 -11.28 -18.20
CA CYS A 1183 -33.00 -10.11 -19.06
C CYS A 1183 -31.60 -10.09 -19.70
N TRP A 1184 -31.50 -9.58 -20.92
CA TRP A 1184 -30.27 -9.71 -21.70
C TRP A 1184 -29.81 -8.37 -22.35
N THR A 1185 -28.52 -8.01 -22.20
CA THR A 1185 -27.95 -6.75 -22.74
C THR A 1185 -26.61 -6.98 -23.47
N SER A 1186 -26.46 -6.35 -24.64
CA SER A 1186 -25.40 -6.64 -25.64
C SER A 1186 -23.95 -6.35 -25.25
N ASN A 1187 -23.68 -5.76 -24.07
CA ASN A 1187 -22.32 -5.66 -23.52
C ASN A 1187 -21.95 -6.92 -22.71
N CYS A 1188 -22.00 -8.11 -23.32
CA CYS A 1188 -21.67 -9.41 -22.69
C CYS A 1188 -22.18 -9.54 -21.23
N ARG A 1189 -23.40 -9.06 -20.96
CA ARG A 1189 -23.98 -9.04 -19.62
C ARG A 1189 -25.44 -9.48 -19.68
N THR A 1190 -25.68 -10.75 -19.35
CA THR A 1190 -27.03 -11.24 -19.00
C THR A 1190 -27.24 -10.93 -17.53
N SER A 1191 -28.27 -10.17 -17.15
CA SER A 1191 -28.61 -9.97 -15.75
C SER A 1191 -29.71 -10.96 -15.38
N VAL A 1192 -29.41 -11.94 -14.53
CA VAL A 1192 -30.41 -12.86 -13.99
C VAL A 1192 -31.20 -12.15 -12.90
N GLY A 1193 -32.36 -11.62 -13.26
CA GLY A 1193 -33.32 -11.13 -12.27
C GLY A 1193 -34.09 -12.31 -11.71
N TRP A 1194 -34.02 -12.51 -10.39
CA TRP A 1194 -35.14 -13.11 -9.69
C TRP A 1194 -36.15 -11.97 -9.56
N THR A 1195 -37.06 -11.86 -10.52
CA THR A 1195 -38.38 -11.38 -10.14
C THR A 1195 -38.91 -12.52 -9.31
#